data_AF-A0A2A5C6P0-F1
#
_entry.id   AF-A0A2A5C6P0-F1
#
_cell.length_a   1.000
_cell.length_b   1.000
_cell.length_c   1.000
_cell.angle_alpha   90.00
_cell.angle_beta   90.00
_cell.angle_gamma   90.00
#
_symmetry.space_group_name_H-M   'P 1'
#
loop_
_entity.id
_entity.type
_entity.pdbx_description
1 polymer ?
#
loop_
_entity_poly.entity_id
_entity_poly.type
_entity_poly.pdbx_seq_one_letter_code
_entity_poly.pdbx_strand_id
1 'polypeptide(L)'
;MAKNTQRARKLIVTDEIIFGSNAKIRQQDGNNYITIDLADLAELGDIVDVDGNTQVGIDAGNSITLASGTNNSSFGHSAGTAITTGDNNVSFGEDAGLTISTGSNNTCIGTGAAATLTTTSDTTAVGQDALALSTAAGNTAVGAQALDANVTGLRNVAVGEDAGGAQAGTTDDDNTFIGYNSGLLLNASASGGNTAVGSQSLDAAVTTIDATAIGFNALSASTADGNTACGAEALAANITGLRNVAVGLNAGATQAGTTDDDNTWIGSDAGKVADASASGGNTAVGSQAMVASTTSIDCVAIGFDALAAQITGNTNTAVGADAMKTAAGATDDNCVAVGFGALALLNASASGDNTAIGSGALKTAVTTIDATAVGKDALALSTANGNTAVGTRCLDANVTGLRNVAVGEDAGGAQAGTTDDDNTFIGFNAGLVANASASGGNTAVGSRAMDASTTAIDCVAVGFNALGANVTGNSNVAIGADAMLTAAGATDDNCVAIGFSALSLLNASASGGNVAVGALSMDAATTAIDCVAVGFNALGAITTSANSTAIGNDALLLSTAADNTAVGSESLDANTSGTNNTAVGRSSLGANITGDNCTALGHNALILSTASDNTAVGSLALDANTSGANNTAVGKSALSANVTTSNSTAVGFNALILSTAADNTAVGSGSLDANTSGSSNTGIGTNALSAVVTGSNCTAIGKNALLLNTASNNTAVGSEALDANVSGTGNTAVGRSSLGLNTANDNTAVGSGALDANTSGTNNTGIGANALSGVVTGDNCTAIGKNALVLNTASDNTAVGSLSLDANTSGVDNTGIGSNALGANVTGLRNTAVGNDALLVAAGTTDDDNTAVGEGSLKAVNAGTGENTAIGSLSGSTITSGNNNTMLGRNTGPTLTTGSNNICIGADTDVSAAGSSNQFSIGKGVVNTADKAIVIGDASDHIRNDWGTDATWDKVSDERMKNVIGNSRLGLSFLNQLTPIVYYKKPVEEWPEEWGIDAKEYPTNVDARIHGLKAQEVKAALDKENVDDFAGWKVDEKTGRQRISEAMFVYPIINAIKELDVKAKRLDKLYRALNKKLN
;
A
#
# COMPACT_ATOMS: atom_id res chain seq x y z
N MET A 1 -144.26 -54.72 -20.90
CA MET A 1 -145.64 -54.95 -20.40
C MET A 1 -145.99 -53.75 -19.51
N ALA A 2 -147.13 -53.08 -19.65
CA ALA A 2 -148.45 -53.50 -19.15
C ALA A 2 -148.40 -53.90 -17.67
N LYS A 3 -149.26 -53.40 -16.76
CA LYS A 3 -150.45 -52.51 -16.84
C LYS A 3 -150.83 -52.12 -15.38
N ASN A 4 -151.98 -51.47 -15.16
CA ASN A 4 -152.76 -51.40 -13.90
C ASN A 4 -152.29 -50.43 -12.77
N THR A 5 -153.15 -49.84 -11.91
CA THR A 5 -154.55 -49.33 -12.02
C THR A 5 -154.82 -48.40 -10.81
N GLN A 6 -155.74 -47.42 -10.93
CA GLN A 6 -156.31 -46.57 -9.85
C GLN A 6 -155.31 -45.54 -9.24
N ARG A 7 -155.59 -44.24 -9.10
CA ARG A 7 -156.85 -43.47 -9.00
C ARG A 7 -156.73 -42.05 -9.61
N ALA A 8 -157.89 -41.44 -9.88
CA ALA A 8 -158.18 -39.98 -9.93
C ALA A 8 -157.62 -39.07 -11.07
N ARG A 9 -158.54 -38.71 -11.99
CA ARG A 9 -158.74 -37.37 -12.64
C ARG A 9 -157.70 -36.85 -13.67
N LYS A 10 -157.96 -37.14 -14.97
CA LYS A 10 -158.25 -36.20 -16.12
C LYS A 10 -157.01 -35.52 -16.80
N LEU A 11 -157.03 -34.94 -18.02
CA LEU A 11 -158.07 -34.75 -19.08
C LEU A 11 -157.55 -35.06 -20.53
N ILE A 12 -157.77 -34.15 -21.51
CA ILE A 12 -157.71 -34.23 -23.00
C ILE A 12 -157.45 -32.77 -23.51
N VAL A 13 -156.71 -32.37 -24.57
CA VAL A 13 -155.92 -32.95 -25.69
C VAL A 13 -156.53 -32.88 -27.12
N THR A 14 -155.87 -32.17 -28.05
CA THR A 14 -156.20 -32.01 -29.51
C THR A 14 -157.57 -31.37 -29.80
N ASP A 15 -158.24 -31.77 -30.91
CA ASP A 15 -159.65 -31.46 -31.17
C ASP A 15 -160.51 -31.76 -29.93
N GLU A 16 -161.59 -30.98 -29.73
CA GLU A 16 -162.62 -31.27 -28.73
C GLU A 16 -162.14 -31.57 -27.30
N ILE A 17 -161.43 -30.62 -26.67
CA ILE A 17 -161.91 -29.90 -25.45
C ILE A 17 -161.30 -28.49 -25.54
N ILE A 18 -161.98 -27.44 -26.04
CA ILE A 18 -163.31 -26.90 -25.71
C ILE A 18 -163.46 -26.65 -24.19
N PHE A 19 -163.12 -25.41 -23.80
CA PHE A 19 -163.25 -24.79 -22.46
C PHE A 19 -162.42 -25.39 -21.31
N GLY A 20 -161.84 -24.49 -20.50
CA GLY A 20 -161.43 -24.84 -19.14
C GLY A 20 -160.49 -23.82 -18.50
N SER A 21 -160.99 -23.06 -17.54
CA SER A 21 -160.15 -22.32 -16.59
C SER A 21 -159.34 -23.29 -15.70
N ASN A 22 -158.17 -22.83 -15.28
CA ASN A 22 -157.30 -23.39 -14.23
C ASN A 22 -156.61 -24.75 -14.52
N ALA A 23 -155.34 -24.67 -14.94
CA ALA A 23 -154.27 -25.54 -14.45
C ALA A 23 -153.11 -24.65 -13.96
N LYS A 24 -152.56 -24.93 -12.77
CA LYS A 24 -151.51 -24.14 -12.10
C LYS A 24 -150.72 -25.05 -11.14
N ILE A 25 -149.61 -24.54 -10.59
CA ILE A 25 -149.03 -24.86 -9.25
C ILE A 25 -147.95 -25.98 -9.10
N ARG A 26 -146.74 -25.51 -8.74
CA ARG A 26 -145.72 -25.97 -7.74
C ARG A 26 -144.88 -27.26 -7.90
N GLN A 27 -143.61 -27.10 -7.53
CA GLN A 27 -143.05 -27.50 -6.21
C GLN A 27 -142.22 -26.27 -5.69
N GLN A 28 -142.51 -25.61 -4.54
CA GLN A 28 -142.26 -25.93 -3.10
C GLN A 28 -140.77 -25.96 -2.71
N ASP A 29 -140.31 -25.37 -1.59
CA ASP A 29 -140.97 -24.80 -0.38
C ASP A 29 -140.50 -23.35 -0.08
N GLY A 30 -141.11 -22.51 0.79
CA GLY A 30 -142.36 -22.65 1.56
C GLY A 30 -142.70 -21.42 2.44
N ASN A 31 -143.96 -20.97 2.43
CA ASN A 31 -144.60 -20.04 3.39
C ASN A 31 -144.00 -18.64 3.66
N ASN A 32 -143.92 -17.80 2.63
CA ASN A 32 -144.58 -16.47 2.67
C ASN A 32 -144.92 -16.01 1.25
N TYR A 33 -145.98 -15.22 1.09
CA TYR A 33 -146.54 -14.89 -0.24
C TYR A 33 -146.02 -13.56 -0.80
N ILE A 34 -145.48 -13.61 -2.01
CA ILE A 34 -145.51 -12.47 -2.95
C ILE A 34 -146.27 -12.95 -4.20
N THR A 35 -147.13 -12.09 -4.74
CA THR A 35 -147.77 -12.29 -6.04
C THR A 35 -147.41 -11.08 -6.90
N ILE A 36 -146.74 -11.32 -8.02
CA ILE A 36 -146.45 -10.30 -9.05
C ILE A 36 -147.40 -10.58 -10.21
N ASP A 37 -147.98 -9.53 -10.78
CA ASP A 37 -148.97 -9.65 -11.86
C ASP A 37 -148.28 -9.63 -13.23
N LEU A 38 -148.96 -10.07 -14.29
CA LEU A 38 -148.41 -10.07 -15.65
C LEU A 38 -148.41 -8.66 -16.32
N ALA A 39 -148.46 -7.61 -15.51
CA ALA A 39 -148.31 -6.22 -15.93
C ALA A 39 -146.87 -5.68 -15.79
N ASP A 40 -146.05 -6.31 -14.93
CA ASP A 40 -144.76 -5.75 -14.51
C ASP A 40 -143.56 -6.19 -15.39
N LEU A 41 -143.79 -6.94 -16.48
CA LEU A 41 -142.75 -7.36 -17.44
C LEU A 41 -142.39 -6.26 -18.47
N ALA A 42 -142.37 -5.00 -18.04
CA ALA A 42 -141.97 -3.85 -18.86
C ALA A 42 -140.54 -3.36 -18.57
N GLU A 43 -139.92 -3.77 -17.46
CA GLU A 43 -138.58 -3.34 -17.02
C GLU A 43 -137.51 -4.43 -17.22
N LEU A 44 -137.44 -4.95 -18.45
CA LEU A 44 -136.34 -5.80 -18.93
C LEU A 44 -135.93 -5.34 -20.34
N GLY A 45 -135.60 -4.05 -20.44
CA GLY A 45 -134.93 -3.47 -21.60
C GLY A 45 -133.42 -3.74 -21.54
N ASP A 46 -132.88 -4.22 -22.65
CA ASP A 46 -131.49 -4.08 -23.12
C ASP A 46 -130.38 -4.08 -22.05
N ILE A 47 -129.87 -5.29 -21.74
CA ILE A 47 -128.64 -5.54 -20.94
C ILE A 47 -127.37 -4.92 -21.56
N VAL A 48 -127.42 -4.58 -22.86
CA VAL A 48 -126.39 -3.85 -23.59
C VAL A 48 -127.05 -2.70 -24.34
N ASP A 49 -126.62 -1.46 -24.09
CA ASP A 49 -127.17 -0.28 -24.75
C ASP A 49 -126.58 -0.04 -26.16
N VAL A 50 -127.06 1.00 -26.85
CA VAL A 50 -126.60 1.34 -28.20
C VAL A 50 -125.19 1.95 -28.25
N ASP A 51 -124.66 2.37 -27.10
CA ASP A 51 -123.35 3.00 -26.92
C ASP A 51 -122.30 2.00 -26.35
N GLY A 52 -122.66 0.71 -26.30
CA GLY A 52 -121.79 -0.41 -25.99
C GLY A 52 -121.65 -0.74 -24.50
N ASN A 53 -122.35 -0.05 -23.61
CA ASN A 53 -122.27 -0.34 -22.18
C ASN A 53 -123.02 -1.63 -21.83
N THR A 54 -122.45 -2.45 -20.96
CA THR A 54 -123.08 -3.66 -20.41
C THR A 54 -123.38 -3.44 -18.93
N GLN A 55 -124.65 -3.60 -18.54
CA GLN A 55 -125.13 -3.33 -17.18
C GLN A 55 -125.86 -4.56 -16.61
N VAL A 56 -125.28 -5.22 -15.59
CA VAL A 56 -125.81 -6.46 -15.01
C VAL A 56 -125.72 -6.46 -13.49
N GLY A 57 -126.78 -5.97 -12.85
CA GLY A 57 -126.93 -5.97 -11.39
C GLY A 57 -128.00 -4.99 -10.94
N ILE A 58 -128.29 -4.96 -9.64
CA ILE A 58 -129.11 -3.90 -9.05
C ILE A 58 -128.22 -2.65 -8.98
N ASP A 59 -128.67 -1.55 -9.57
CA ASP A 59 -127.96 -0.27 -9.71
C ASP A 59 -126.60 -0.32 -10.46
N ALA A 60 -126.27 -1.42 -11.14
CA ALA A 60 -125.07 -1.52 -11.97
C ALA A 60 -125.10 -0.50 -13.13
N GLY A 61 -124.16 0.45 -13.16
CA GLY A 61 -124.07 1.47 -14.23
C GLY A 61 -125.23 2.47 -14.31
N ASN A 62 -126.11 2.56 -13.31
CA ASN A 62 -127.41 3.25 -13.38
C ASN A 62 -127.34 4.76 -13.76
N SER A 63 -126.20 5.45 -13.56
CA SER A 63 -126.03 6.85 -13.99
C SER A 63 -125.61 7.03 -15.45
N ILE A 64 -125.33 5.96 -16.19
CA ILE A 64 -124.96 6.01 -17.61
C ILE A 64 -126.24 6.30 -18.41
N THR A 65 -126.23 7.35 -19.23
CA THR A 65 -127.40 7.77 -20.01
C THR A 65 -127.07 7.80 -21.50
N LEU A 66 -128.10 7.60 -22.35
CA LEU A 66 -128.06 7.45 -23.82
C LEU A 66 -127.60 8.70 -24.60
N ALA A 67 -126.48 9.27 -24.20
CA ALA A 67 -125.78 10.41 -24.79
C ALA A 67 -124.32 10.57 -24.28
N SER A 68 -123.88 9.88 -23.21
CA SER A 68 -122.52 10.00 -22.67
C SER A 68 -122.07 8.81 -21.81
N GLY A 69 -120.79 8.44 -21.95
CA GLY A 69 -120.16 7.30 -21.29
C GLY A 69 -120.39 6.00 -22.07
N THR A 70 -119.32 5.45 -22.66
CA THR A 70 -119.40 4.38 -23.66
C THR A 70 -118.54 3.16 -23.30
N ASN A 71 -118.95 1.98 -23.78
CA ASN A 71 -118.22 0.71 -23.62
C ASN A 71 -117.90 0.29 -22.17
N ASN A 72 -118.59 0.83 -21.17
CA ASN A 72 -118.39 0.46 -19.76
C ASN A 72 -119.00 -0.93 -19.47
N SER A 73 -118.36 -1.73 -18.63
CA SER A 73 -118.81 -3.08 -18.25
C SER A 73 -119.05 -3.16 -16.75
N SER A 74 -120.29 -2.90 -16.33
CA SER A 74 -120.73 -2.88 -14.93
C SER A 74 -121.49 -4.16 -14.55
N PHE A 75 -120.98 -4.92 -13.59
CA PHE A 75 -121.51 -6.21 -13.17
C PHE A 75 -121.43 -6.38 -11.65
N GLY A 76 -122.58 -6.42 -10.96
CA GLY A 76 -122.66 -6.48 -9.51
C GLY A 76 -123.63 -5.46 -8.91
N HIS A 77 -123.81 -5.48 -7.60
CA HIS A 77 -124.64 -4.50 -6.89
C HIS A 77 -123.91 -3.15 -6.84
N SER A 78 -124.57 -2.07 -7.30
CA SER A 78 -124.02 -0.71 -7.41
C SER A 78 -122.74 -0.55 -8.24
N ALA A 79 -122.33 -1.60 -8.98
CA ALA A 79 -121.08 -1.62 -9.73
C ALA A 79 -121.03 -0.48 -10.76
N GLY A 80 -120.03 0.39 -10.69
CA GLY A 80 -119.92 1.57 -11.57
C GLY A 80 -121.13 2.50 -11.56
N THR A 81 -121.97 2.49 -10.51
CA THR A 81 -123.28 3.17 -10.52
C THR A 81 -123.21 4.67 -10.79
N ALA A 82 -122.09 5.34 -10.50
CA ALA A 82 -121.91 6.79 -10.67
C ALA A 82 -121.43 7.21 -12.07
N ILE A 83 -121.10 6.27 -12.97
CA ILE A 83 -120.49 6.60 -14.27
C ILE A 83 -121.50 7.40 -15.09
N THR A 84 -121.12 8.61 -15.51
CA THR A 84 -122.00 9.55 -16.24
C THR A 84 -121.40 9.98 -17.58
N THR A 85 -120.08 10.16 -17.63
CA THR A 85 -119.35 10.48 -18.87
C THR A 85 -118.02 9.74 -19.02
N GLY A 86 -117.75 8.75 -18.16
CA GLY A 86 -116.56 7.91 -18.23
C GLY A 86 -116.67 6.85 -19.33
N ASP A 87 -115.56 6.52 -19.99
CA ASP A 87 -115.50 5.54 -21.08
C ASP A 87 -114.65 4.32 -20.72
N ASN A 88 -114.99 3.15 -21.26
CA ASN A 88 -114.22 1.90 -21.17
C ASN A 88 -113.90 1.39 -19.74
N ASN A 89 -114.66 1.81 -18.71
CA ASN A 89 -114.43 1.32 -17.35
C ASN A 89 -115.01 -0.10 -17.19
N VAL A 90 -114.25 -0.99 -16.55
CA VAL A 90 -114.73 -2.29 -16.07
C VAL A 90 -115.00 -2.17 -14.56
N SER A 91 -116.17 -2.58 -14.11
CA SER A 91 -116.59 -2.53 -12.71
C SER A 91 -117.32 -3.83 -12.37
N PHE A 92 -116.61 -4.78 -11.77
CA PHE A 92 -117.07 -6.16 -11.58
C PHE A 92 -116.97 -6.58 -10.10
N GLY A 93 -118.07 -6.44 -9.35
CA GLY A 93 -118.13 -6.68 -7.91
C GLY A 93 -119.23 -5.85 -7.25
N GLU A 94 -119.51 -6.11 -5.98
CA GLU A 94 -120.36 -5.21 -5.17
C GLU A 94 -119.58 -3.93 -4.83
N ASP A 95 -120.15 -2.76 -5.10
CA ASP A 95 -119.51 -1.45 -4.97
C ASP A 95 -118.17 -1.28 -5.74
N ALA A 96 -117.89 -2.15 -6.73
CA ALA A 96 -116.73 -2.03 -7.61
C ALA A 96 -116.83 -0.73 -8.44
N GLY A 97 -115.84 0.15 -8.35
CA GLY A 97 -115.83 1.44 -9.05
C GLY A 97 -116.98 2.37 -8.66
N LEU A 98 -117.56 2.21 -7.46
CA LEU A 98 -118.83 2.83 -7.01
C LEU A 98 -118.98 4.31 -7.39
N THR A 99 -117.96 5.14 -7.11
CA THR A 99 -118.04 6.60 -7.34
C THR A 99 -117.45 7.10 -8.67
N ILE A 100 -116.98 6.22 -9.55
CA ILE A 100 -116.36 6.64 -10.82
C ILE A 100 -117.42 7.35 -11.66
N SER A 101 -117.18 8.60 -12.04
CA SER A 101 -118.17 9.49 -12.66
C SER A 101 -117.76 9.96 -14.05
N THR A 102 -116.59 10.58 -14.15
CA THR A 102 -116.00 11.07 -15.41
C THR A 102 -114.65 10.42 -15.73
N GLY A 103 -114.20 9.48 -14.89
CA GLY A 103 -112.96 8.71 -15.10
C GLY A 103 -113.11 7.67 -16.20
N SER A 104 -112.03 7.34 -16.91
CA SER A 104 -112.05 6.40 -18.05
C SER A 104 -110.96 5.33 -17.95
N ASN A 105 -111.16 4.21 -18.65
CA ASN A 105 -110.25 3.07 -18.74
C ASN A 105 -109.93 2.36 -17.40
N ASN A 106 -110.68 2.62 -16.33
CA ASN A 106 -110.40 2.01 -15.04
C ASN A 106 -110.89 0.56 -14.99
N THR A 107 -110.10 -0.36 -14.43
CA THR A 107 -110.45 -1.79 -14.29
C THR A 107 -110.59 -2.14 -12.82
N CYS A 108 -111.82 -2.16 -12.33
CA CYS A 108 -112.17 -2.36 -10.92
C CYS A 108 -112.88 -3.72 -10.77
N ILE A 109 -112.25 -4.71 -10.15
CA ILE A 109 -112.73 -6.10 -10.09
C ILE A 109 -112.56 -6.66 -8.68
N GLY A 110 -113.68 -6.80 -7.96
CA GLY A 110 -113.73 -7.21 -6.56
C GLY A 110 -114.69 -6.33 -5.75
N THR A 111 -115.16 -6.83 -4.59
CA THR A 111 -116.00 -6.04 -3.70
C THR A 111 -115.21 -4.84 -3.15
N GLY A 112 -115.77 -3.64 -3.22
CA GLY A 112 -115.11 -2.41 -2.75
C GLY A 112 -113.91 -1.94 -3.59
N ALA A 113 -113.57 -2.62 -4.69
CA ALA A 113 -112.42 -2.28 -5.52
C ALA A 113 -112.58 -0.86 -6.11
N ALA A 114 -111.63 0.03 -5.82
CA ALA A 114 -111.62 1.45 -6.21
C ALA A 114 -112.91 2.21 -5.81
N ALA A 115 -113.52 1.90 -4.66
CA ALA A 115 -114.81 2.43 -4.25
C ALA A 115 -114.91 3.98 -4.19
N THR A 116 -113.85 4.69 -3.79
CA THR A 116 -113.82 6.18 -3.76
C THR A 116 -113.22 6.85 -5.00
N LEU A 117 -112.87 6.08 -6.03
CA LEU A 117 -112.28 6.62 -7.25
C LEU A 117 -113.36 7.42 -8.01
N THR A 118 -113.11 8.69 -8.36
CA THR A 118 -114.18 9.62 -8.82
C THR A 118 -114.01 10.15 -10.24
N THR A 119 -112.98 10.94 -10.51
CA THR A 119 -112.75 11.58 -11.83
C THR A 119 -111.44 11.16 -12.50
N THR A 120 -110.75 10.18 -11.93
CA THR A 120 -109.43 9.69 -12.36
C THR A 120 -109.54 8.55 -13.36
N SER A 121 -108.49 8.36 -14.16
CA SER A 121 -108.44 7.39 -15.26
C SER A 121 -107.29 6.41 -15.10
N ASP A 122 -107.28 5.41 -15.99
CA ASP A 122 -106.15 4.50 -16.23
C ASP A 122 -105.68 3.73 -14.98
N THR A 123 -106.60 3.46 -14.05
CA THR A 123 -106.34 2.79 -12.77
C THR A 123 -106.83 1.34 -12.79
N THR A 124 -106.03 0.41 -12.29
CA THR A 124 -106.40 -1.02 -12.16
C THR A 124 -106.47 -1.40 -10.68
N ALA A 125 -107.60 -1.96 -10.25
CA ALA A 125 -107.87 -2.39 -8.88
C ALA A 125 -108.55 -3.77 -8.92
N VAL A 126 -107.81 -4.84 -8.61
CA VAL A 126 -108.27 -6.23 -8.77
C VAL A 126 -108.09 -6.99 -7.46
N GLY A 127 -109.15 -7.05 -6.65
CA GLY A 127 -109.18 -7.68 -5.33
C GLY A 127 -110.28 -7.06 -4.45
N GLN A 128 -110.55 -7.67 -3.29
CA GLN A 128 -111.40 -7.03 -2.29
C GLN A 128 -110.70 -5.77 -1.76
N ASP A 129 -111.41 -4.65 -1.72
CA ASP A 129 -110.95 -3.34 -1.20
C ASP A 129 -109.64 -2.80 -1.82
N ALA A 130 -109.20 -3.35 -2.96
CA ALA A 130 -108.03 -2.85 -3.68
C ALA A 130 -108.24 -1.38 -4.09
N LEU A 131 -107.33 -0.48 -3.71
CA LEU A 131 -107.47 0.99 -3.88
C LEU A 131 -108.79 1.58 -3.31
N ALA A 132 -109.41 0.96 -2.31
CA ALA A 132 -110.73 1.34 -1.79
C ALA A 132 -110.87 2.82 -1.41
N LEU A 133 -109.83 3.44 -0.81
CA LEU A 133 -109.81 4.84 -0.37
C LEU A 133 -109.08 5.77 -1.34
N SER A 134 -108.76 5.31 -2.55
CA SER A 134 -107.96 6.09 -3.50
C SER A 134 -108.73 7.15 -4.28
N THR A 135 -108.05 8.26 -4.51
CA THR A 135 -108.50 9.36 -5.40
C THR A 135 -107.45 9.68 -6.47
N ALA A 136 -106.47 8.79 -6.65
CA ALA A 136 -105.26 9.00 -7.45
C ALA A 136 -105.23 8.13 -8.72
N ALA A 137 -104.72 8.69 -9.82
CA ALA A 137 -104.71 8.05 -11.14
C ALA A 137 -103.46 7.18 -11.40
N GLY A 138 -103.60 6.23 -12.33
CA GLY A 138 -102.47 5.42 -12.85
C GLY A 138 -101.97 4.34 -11.89
N ASN A 139 -102.65 4.08 -10.78
CA ASN A 139 -102.27 3.04 -9.83
C ASN A 139 -102.70 1.64 -10.34
N THR A 140 -101.92 0.60 -10.01
CA THR A 140 -102.21 -0.80 -10.36
C THR A 140 -102.13 -1.67 -9.11
N ALA A 141 -103.27 -1.92 -8.47
CA ALA A 141 -103.41 -2.83 -7.32
C ALA A 141 -104.03 -4.17 -7.74
N VAL A 142 -103.38 -5.28 -7.39
CA VAL A 142 -103.83 -6.65 -7.72
C VAL A 142 -103.60 -7.56 -6.51
N GLY A 143 -104.63 -7.69 -5.68
CA GLY A 143 -104.62 -8.44 -4.42
C GLY A 143 -105.72 -7.92 -3.48
N ALA A 144 -106.09 -8.71 -2.47
CA ALA A 144 -106.95 -8.19 -1.40
C ALA A 144 -106.20 -7.10 -0.62
N GLN A 145 -106.88 -5.98 -0.37
CA GLN A 145 -106.37 -4.81 0.36
C GLN A 145 -105.06 -4.19 -0.21
N ALA A 146 -104.71 -4.51 -1.46
CA ALA A 146 -103.58 -3.90 -2.15
C ALA A 146 -103.82 -2.39 -2.38
N LEU A 147 -102.91 -1.55 -1.86
CA LEU A 147 -103.02 -0.07 -1.84
C LEU A 147 -104.38 0.46 -1.33
N ASP A 148 -105.08 -0.27 -0.45
CA ASP A 148 -106.42 0.09 0.04
C ASP A 148 -106.50 1.51 0.62
N ALA A 149 -105.45 1.93 1.31
CA ALA A 149 -105.33 3.18 2.03
C ALA A 149 -104.57 4.30 1.28
N ASN A 150 -104.09 4.06 0.05
CA ASN A 150 -103.43 5.08 -0.76
C ASN A 150 -104.43 6.15 -1.21
N VAL A 151 -104.35 7.37 -0.65
CA VAL A 151 -105.32 8.44 -0.94
C VAL A 151 -104.95 9.26 -2.17
N THR A 152 -103.69 9.73 -2.28
CA THR A 152 -103.27 10.70 -3.31
C THR A 152 -102.02 10.33 -4.12
N GLY A 153 -101.32 9.25 -3.78
CA GLY A 153 -100.11 8.79 -4.48
C GLY A 153 -100.40 8.18 -5.85
N LEU A 154 -99.65 8.59 -6.87
CA LEU A 154 -99.85 8.25 -8.28
C LEU A 154 -98.86 7.18 -8.77
N ARG A 155 -99.25 6.42 -9.80
CA ARG A 155 -98.38 5.47 -10.53
C ARG A 155 -97.81 4.32 -9.69
N ASN A 156 -98.37 4.04 -8.52
CA ASN A 156 -97.95 2.94 -7.66
C ASN A 156 -98.45 1.59 -8.19
N VAL A 157 -97.61 0.57 -8.11
CA VAL A 157 -97.94 -0.81 -8.48
C VAL A 157 -97.90 -1.68 -7.22
N ALA A 158 -98.99 -2.38 -6.90
CA ALA A 158 -99.08 -3.33 -5.81
C ALA A 158 -99.64 -4.67 -6.28
N VAL A 159 -98.93 -5.77 -6.07
CA VAL A 159 -99.34 -7.11 -6.51
C VAL A 159 -99.10 -8.13 -5.39
N GLY A 160 -100.14 -8.37 -4.58
CA GLY A 160 -100.10 -9.21 -3.40
C GLY A 160 -101.25 -8.88 -2.44
N GLU A 161 -101.60 -9.84 -1.58
CA GLU A 161 -102.43 -9.57 -0.40
C GLU A 161 -101.66 -8.66 0.57
N ASP A 162 -102.30 -7.59 1.02
CA ASP A 162 -101.78 -6.50 1.86
C ASP A 162 -100.52 -5.78 1.29
N ALA A 163 -100.30 -5.85 -0.03
CA ALA A 163 -99.21 -5.14 -0.70
C ALA A 163 -99.45 -3.61 -0.68
N GLY A 164 -98.65 -2.88 0.09
CA GLY A 164 -98.92 -1.48 0.45
C GLY A 164 -100.27 -1.27 1.16
N GLY A 165 -100.74 -2.29 1.90
CA GLY A 165 -102.12 -2.39 2.43
C GLY A 165 -102.34 -1.86 3.85
N ALA A 166 -101.64 -0.78 4.26
CA ALA A 166 -101.99 -0.04 5.47
C ALA A 166 -101.51 1.43 5.41
N GLN A 167 -102.03 2.24 6.33
CA GLN A 167 -101.81 3.68 6.53
C GLN A 167 -102.50 4.62 5.52
N ALA A 168 -103.50 5.35 6.03
CA ALA A 168 -104.28 6.31 5.24
C ALA A 168 -103.65 7.71 5.23
N GLY A 169 -103.37 8.24 4.05
CA GLY A 169 -102.99 9.65 3.85
C GLY A 169 -101.76 9.92 2.96
N THR A 170 -101.26 8.92 2.24
CA THR A 170 -100.03 9.02 1.43
C THR A 170 -100.14 9.93 0.21
N THR A 171 -99.03 10.62 -0.08
CA THR A 171 -98.75 11.43 -1.29
C THR A 171 -97.62 10.80 -2.13
N ASP A 172 -97.43 9.49 -1.99
CA ASP A 172 -96.21 8.83 -2.42
C ASP A 172 -96.36 8.26 -3.83
N ASP A 173 -95.46 8.67 -4.72
CA ASP A 173 -95.49 8.36 -6.15
C ASP A 173 -94.46 7.27 -6.52
N ASP A 174 -94.74 6.57 -7.63
CA ASP A 174 -93.81 5.65 -8.34
C ASP A 174 -93.29 4.44 -7.52
N ASN A 175 -93.99 3.99 -6.48
CA ASN A 175 -93.60 2.78 -5.74
C ASN A 175 -94.03 1.48 -6.43
N THR A 176 -93.28 0.39 -6.24
CA THR A 176 -93.59 -0.96 -6.72
C THR A 176 -93.51 -1.97 -5.57
N PHE A 177 -94.63 -2.57 -5.20
CA PHE A 177 -94.78 -3.57 -4.12
C PHE A 177 -95.29 -4.90 -4.72
N ILE A 178 -94.51 -5.98 -4.64
CA ILE A 178 -94.89 -7.28 -5.22
C ILE A 178 -94.59 -8.40 -4.23
N GLY A 179 -95.62 -8.86 -3.52
CA GLY A 179 -95.53 -9.90 -2.50
C GLY A 179 -96.54 -9.74 -1.36
N TYR A 180 -96.74 -10.81 -0.59
CA TYR A 180 -97.52 -10.76 0.66
C TYR A 180 -96.85 -9.82 1.66
N ASN A 181 -97.60 -8.84 2.20
CA ASN A 181 -97.11 -7.78 3.10
C ASN A 181 -95.91 -6.97 2.55
N SER A 182 -95.74 -6.89 1.22
CA SER A 182 -94.65 -6.06 0.67
C SER A 182 -94.98 -4.57 0.86
N GLY A 183 -94.13 -3.83 1.59
CA GLY A 183 -94.31 -2.41 1.89
C GLY A 183 -95.45 -2.09 2.86
N LEU A 184 -95.85 -3.02 3.75
CA LEU A 184 -97.09 -2.93 4.54
C LEU A 184 -97.20 -1.69 5.44
N LEU A 185 -96.14 -1.28 6.16
CA LEU A 185 -96.22 -0.23 7.19
C LEU A 185 -95.53 1.09 6.83
N LEU A 186 -95.24 1.32 5.54
CA LEU A 186 -94.66 2.58 5.04
C LEU A 186 -95.54 3.78 5.42
N ASN A 187 -94.95 4.76 6.09
CA ASN A 187 -95.70 5.82 6.79
C ASN A 187 -95.44 7.21 6.20
N ALA A 188 -96.51 8.00 6.12
CA ALA A 188 -96.73 9.04 5.12
C ALA A 188 -95.99 10.37 5.37
N SER A 189 -94.67 10.39 5.23
CA SER A 189 -93.89 11.64 5.16
C SER A 189 -92.72 11.55 4.19
N ALA A 190 -93.05 11.58 2.89
CA ALA A 190 -92.16 11.46 1.73
C ALA A 190 -91.50 10.08 1.61
N SER A 191 -92.21 9.15 0.95
CA SER A 191 -91.83 7.76 0.76
C SER A 191 -92.02 7.31 -0.70
N GLY A 192 -91.44 8.07 -1.64
CA GLY A 192 -91.51 7.78 -3.09
C GLY A 192 -90.37 6.90 -3.61
N GLY A 193 -90.60 6.27 -4.77
CA GLY A 193 -89.57 5.55 -5.54
C GLY A 193 -89.17 4.15 -5.01
N ASN A 194 -89.83 3.63 -3.98
CA ASN A 194 -89.46 2.36 -3.36
C ASN A 194 -89.85 1.14 -4.22
N THR A 195 -89.01 0.11 -4.25
CA THR A 195 -89.26 -1.16 -4.99
C THR A 195 -89.13 -2.36 -4.05
N ALA A 196 -90.24 -2.84 -3.49
CA ALA A 196 -90.32 -4.05 -2.67
C ALA A 196 -90.79 -5.25 -3.51
N VAL A 197 -89.97 -6.30 -3.66
CA VAL A 197 -90.32 -7.50 -4.44
C VAL A 197 -89.98 -8.76 -3.65
N GLY A 198 -90.95 -9.27 -2.90
CA GLY A 198 -90.83 -10.45 -2.05
C GLY A 198 -91.82 -10.40 -0.89
N SER A 199 -92.09 -11.56 -0.27
CA SER A 199 -92.93 -11.61 0.93
C SER A 199 -92.22 -10.90 2.08
N GLN A 200 -92.92 -10.00 2.76
CA GLN A 200 -92.39 -9.19 3.88
C GLN A 200 -91.15 -8.34 3.53
N SER A 201 -90.97 -7.95 2.27
CA SER A 201 -89.99 -6.91 1.92
C SER A 201 -90.51 -5.52 2.32
N LEU A 202 -89.69 -4.69 2.96
CA LEU A 202 -90.11 -3.37 3.51
C LEU A 202 -91.32 -3.43 4.48
N ASP A 203 -91.61 -4.58 5.11
CA ASP A 203 -92.82 -4.84 5.93
C ASP A 203 -93.04 -3.80 7.05
N ALA A 204 -92.01 -3.50 7.85
CA ALA A 204 -92.05 -2.53 8.96
C ALA A 204 -91.20 -1.26 8.72
N ALA A 205 -90.96 -0.90 7.46
CA ALA A 205 -90.23 0.31 7.10
C ALA A 205 -91.09 1.58 7.30
N VAL A 206 -90.55 2.67 7.85
CA VAL A 206 -91.37 3.79 8.38
C VAL A 206 -91.29 5.09 7.57
N THR A 207 -90.19 5.37 6.86
CA THR A 207 -89.91 6.70 6.25
C THR A 207 -88.99 6.65 5.01
N THR A 208 -88.92 5.54 4.26
CA THR A 208 -87.85 5.34 3.26
C THR A 208 -88.14 5.97 1.89
N ILE A 209 -87.12 6.61 1.30
CA ILE A 209 -87.07 7.07 -0.10
C ILE A 209 -86.10 6.20 -0.91
N ASP A 210 -86.43 5.94 -2.18
CA ASP A 210 -85.59 5.22 -3.17
C ASP A 210 -85.10 3.83 -2.72
N ALA A 211 -85.76 3.18 -1.74
CA ALA A 211 -85.31 1.90 -1.21
C ALA A 211 -85.73 0.73 -2.10
N THR A 212 -84.77 -0.14 -2.44
CA THR A 212 -85.00 -1.34 -3.25
C THR A 212 -84.83 -2.57 -2.37
N ALA A 213 -85.86 -3.39 -2.19
CA ALA A 213 -85.87 -4.56 -1.31
C ALA A 213 -86.42 -5.80 -2.04
N ILE A 214 -85.53 -6.60 -2.63
CA ILE A 214 -85.87 -7.76 -3.46
C ILE A 214 -85.52 -9.06 -2.73
N GLY A 215 -86.48 -9.70 -2.08
CA GLY A 215 -86.29 -10.94 -1.33
C GLY A 215 -87.31 -11.16 -0.22
N PHE A 216 -87.29 -12.35 0.38
CA PHE A 216 -88.06 -12.63 1.60
C PHE A 216 -87.45 -11.86 2.78
N ASN A 217 -88.27 -11.14 3.55
CA ASN A 217 -87.83 -10.39 4.74
C ASN A 217 -86.67 -9.41 4.46
N ALA A 218 -86.60 -8.87 3.24
CA ALA A 218 -85.55 -7.92 2.83
C ALA A 218 -85.88 -6.51 3.32
N LEU A 219 -84.90 -5.81 3.91
CA LEU A 219 -85.01 -4.45 4.43
C LEU A 219 -86.15 -4.21 5.46
N SER A 220 -86.63 -5.26 6.12
CA SER A 220 -87.95 -5.27 6.76
C SER A 220 -88.11 -4.39 8.00
N ALA A 221 -87.03 -3.86 8.59
CA ALA A 221 -87.06 -2.92 9.73
C ALA A 221 -86.56 -1.49 9.42
N SER A 222 -86.21 -1.18 8.16
CA SER A 222 -85.48 0.05 7.81
C SER A 222 -86.32 1.32 7.87
N THR A 223 -85.85 2.34 8.57
CA THR A 223 -86.41 3.71 8.53
C THR A 223 -85.49 4.68 7.76
N ALA A 224 -84.60 4.16 6.92
CA ALA A 224 -83.50 4.90 6.28
C ALA A 224 -83.49 4.79 4.74
N ASP A 225 -83.11 5.90 4.08
CA ASP A 225 -83.20 6.14 2.63
C ASP A 225 -82.07 5.50 1.79
N GLY A 226 -82.36 5.32 0.49
CA GLY A 226 -81.39 4.93 -0.54
C GLY A 226 -80.82 3.51 -0.41
N ASN A 227 -81.39 2.70 0.48
CA ASN A 227 -80.91 1.36 0.79
C ASN A 227 -81.33 0.33 -0.28
N THR A 228 -80.40 -0.49 -0.77
CA THR A 228 -80.63 -1.49 -1.81
C THR A 228 -80.32 -2.90 -1.30
N ALA A 229 -81.34 -3.66 -0.91
CA ALA A 229 -81.27 -5.07 -0.53
C ALA A 229 -81.76 -6.01 -1.65
N CYS A 230 -81.00 -7.06 -1.95
CA CYS A 230 -81.36 -8.11 -2.91
C CYS A 230 -80.90 -9.49 -2.40
N GLY A 231 -81.82 -10.23 -1.77
CA GLY A 231 -81.56 -11.49 -1.09
C GLY A 231 -82.54 -11.74 0.06
N ALA A 232 -82.67 -12.99 0.49
CA ALA A 232 -83.46 -13.29 1.68
C ALA A 232 -82.73 -12.81 2.95
N GLU A 233 -83.47 -12.15 3.84
CA GLU A 233 -82.99 -11.50 5.07
C GLU A 233 -81.89 -10.43 4.85
N ALA A 234 -81.68 -9.99 3.61
CA ALA A 234 -80.73 -8.92 3.30
C ALA A 234 -81.17 -7.60 3.96
N LEU A 235 -80.31 -7.04 4.81
CA LEU A 235 -80.56 -5.87 5.66
C LEU A 235 -81.85 -5.92 6.51
N ALA A 236 -82.30 -7.12 6.90
CA ALA A 236 -83.54 -7.30 7.66
C ALA A 236 -83.62 -6.45 8.95
N ALA A 237 -82.49 -6.25 9.65
CA ALA A 237 -82.44 -5.54 10.93
C ALA A 237 -81.90 -4.10 10.88
N ASN A 238 -81.50 -3.56 9.72
CA ASN A 238 -81.10 -2.13 9.62
C ASN A 238 -82.27 -1.26 10.09
N ILE A 239 -81.97 -0.23 10.88
CA ILE A 239 -82.96 0.75 11.34
C ILE A 239 -82.64 2.14 10.77
N THR A 240 -81.43 2.67 10.99
CA THR A 240 -81.11 4.09 10.70
C THR A 240 -79.96 4.35 9.73
N GLY A 241 -79.28 3.34 9.19
CA GLY A 241 -78.16 3.54 8.25
C GLY A 241 -78.61 3.82 6.80
N LEU A 242 -78.11 4.89 6.18
CA LEU A 242 -78.47 5.36 4.84
C LEU A 242 -77.59 4.77 3.72
N ARG A 243 -78.15 4.66 2.51
CA ARG A 243 -77.43 4.38 1.24
C ARG A 243 -76.64 3.06 1.22
N ASN A 244 -77.00 2.10 2.06
CA ASN A 244 -76.33 0.80 2.12
C ASN A 244 -76.78 -0.14 0.99
N VAL A 245 -75.86 -0.96 0.48
CA VAL A 245 -76.13 -1.95 -0.58
C VAL A 245 -75.86 -3.35 -0.04
N ALA A 246 -76.86 -4.24 -0.07
CA ALA A 246 -76.78 -5.63 0.40
C ALA A 246 -77.26 -6.61 -0.68
N VAL A 247 -76.39 -7.45 -1.23
CA VAL A 247 -76.73 -8.42 -2.27
C VAL A 247 -76.27 -9.83 -1.87
N GLY A 248 -77.18 -10.65 -1.36
CA GLY A 248 -76.91 -12.00 -0.91
C GLY A 248 -77.83 -12.48 0.22
N LEU A 249 -77.82 -13.78 0.47
CA LEU A 249 -78.51 -14.38 1.62
C LEU A 249 -77.87 -13.87 2.92
N ASN A 250 -78.68 -13.31 3.82
CA ASN A 250 -78.26 -12.73 5.09
C ASN A 250 -77.25 -11.56 5.01
N ALA A 251 -77.07 -10.90 3.86
CA ALA A 251 -76.13 -9.79 3.72
C ALA A 251 -76.55 -8.60 4.63
N GLY A 252 -75.71 -8.21 5.60
CA GLY A 252 -76.02 -7.18 6.60
C GLY A 252 -77.21 -7.51 7.53
N ALA A 253 -77.64 -8.78 7.62
CA ALA A 253 -78.94 -9.14 8.20
C ALA A 253 -79.16 -8.80 9.67
N THR A 254 -78.10 -8.78 10.48
CA THR A 254 -78.18 -8.72 11.96
C THR A 254 -77.86 -7.35 12.55
N GLN A 255 -77.78 -6.29 11.73
CA GLN A 255 -77.43 -4.93 12.15
C GLN A 255 -78.54 -4.24 12.98
N ALA A 256 -78.94 -4.85 14.09
CA ALA A 256 -80.05 -4.40 14.93
C ALA A 256 -79.70 -3.12 15.71
N GLY A 257 -79.91 -1.96 15.07
CA GLY A 257 -79.77 -0.63 15.68
C GLY A 257 -78.64 0.25 15.13
N THR A 258 -78.11 -0.05 13.94
CA THR A 258 -77.02 0.71 13.32
C THR A 258 -77.43 2.10 12.82
N THR A 259 -76.48 3.02 12.85
CA THR A 259 -76.53 4.39 12.30
C THR A 259 -75.56 4.53 11.12
N ASP A 260 -75.34 3.42 10.41
CA ASP A 260 -74.11 3.19 9.67
C ASP A 260 -74.38 3.43 8.17
N ASP A 261 -73.80 4.49 7.63
CA ASP A 261 -73.98 4.93 6.24
C ASP A 261 -72.97 4.28 5.27
N ASP A 262 -73.35 4.26 3.98
CA ASP A 262 -72.47 3.99 2.83
C ASP A 262 -71.79 2.59 2.78
N ASN A 263 -72.31 1.59 3.49
CA ASN A 263 -71.74 0.24 3.47
C ASN A 263 -72.21 -0.58 2.25
N THR A 264 -71.35 -1.48 1.75
CA THR A 264 -71.64 -2.38 0.61
C THR A 264 -71.31 -3.83 0.97
N TRP A 265 -72.32 -4.68 1.13
CA TRP A 265 -72.22 -6.11 1.43
C TRP A 265 -72.70 -6.98 0.25
N ILE A 266 -71.81 -7.70 -0.41
CA ILE A 266 -72.15 -8.54 -1.59
C ILE A 266 -71.64 -9.97 -1.37
N GLY A 267 -72.54 -10.87 -0.99
CA GLY A 267 -72.22 -12.28 -0.73
C GLY A 267 -73.15 -12.90 0.32
N SER A 268 -73.18 -14.23 0.41
CA SER A 268 -73.90 -14.90 1.51
C SER A 268 -73.15 -14.67 2.82
N ASP A 269 -73.86 -14.23 3.85
CA ASP A 269 -73.33 -13.96 5.19
C ASP A 269 -72.26 -12.84 5.26
N ALA A 270 -72.20 -11.95 4.25
CA ALA A 270 -71.36 -10.76 4.29
C ALA A 270 -71.88 -9.76 5.36
N GLY A 271 -71.01 -9.33 6.28
CA GLY A 271 -71.36 -8.38 7.36
C GLY A 271 -72.36 -8.89 8.40
N LYS A 272 -72.48 -10.21 8.59
CA LYS A 272 -73.59 -10.85 9.35
C LYS A 272 -73.49 -10.82 10.89
N VAL A 273 -72.52 -10.13 11.50
CA VAL A 273 -72.48 -9.89 12.98
C VAL A 273 -71.78 -8.56 13.33
N ALA A 274 -72.12 -7.46 12.63
CA ALA A 274 -71.67 -6.12 13.01
C ALA A 274 -72.56 -5.54 14.14
N ASP A 275 -71.93 -4.95 15.16
CA ASP A 275 -72.59 -4.41 16.36
C ASP A 275 -72.70 -2.87 16.30
N ALA A 276 -73.68 -2.29 16.98
CA ALA A 276 -74.25 -0.97 16.70
C ALA A 276 -73.42 0.21 17.26
N SER A 277 -72.18 0.38 16.81
CA SER A 277 -71.31 1.48 17.26
C SER A 277 -70.25 2.01 16.26
N ALA A 278 -70.29 1.59 14.98
CA ALA A 278 -69.28 1.94 13.97
C ALA A 278 -69.75 2.99 12.97
N SER A 279 -68.99 4.06 12.73
CA SER A 279 -69.38 5.14 11.80
C SER A 279 -69.02 4.87 10.32
N GLY A 280 -69.64 3.85 9.73
CA GLY A 280 -69.84 3.72 8.26
C GLY A 280 -68.64 3.34 7.37
N GLY A 281 -68.90 3.36 6.06
CA GLY A 281 -67.89 3.26 4.98
C GLY A 281 -67.42 1.85 4.57
N ASN A 282 -67.99 0.78 5.13
CA ASN A 282 -67.42 -0.57 4.98
C ASN A 282 -67.84 -1.29 3.68
N THR A 283 -66.91 -1.93 2.98
CA THR A 283 -67.17 -2.70 1.75
C THR A 283 -66.77 -4.17 1.90
N ALA A 284 -67.73 -5.09 2.03
CA ALA A 284 -67.49 -6.53 2.09
C ALA A 284 -68.03 -7.25 0.84
N VAL A 285 -67.17 -7.87 0.03
CA VAL A 285 -67.55 -8.54 -1.23
C VAL A 285 -67.00 -9.98 -1.25
N GLY A 286 -67.84 -10.92 -0.84
CA GLY A 286 -67.54 -12.34 -0.74
C GLY A 286 -68.40 -13.03 0.32
N SER A 287 -68.42 -14.36 0.34
CA SER A 287 -69.18 -15.07 1.38
C SER A 287 -68.39 -15.13 2.69
N GLN A 288 -69.06 -14.86 3.81
CA GLN A 288 -68.47 -14.66 5.14
C GLN A 288 -67.42 -13.52 5.21
N ALA A 289 -67.40 -12.61 4.23
CA ALA A 289 -66.58 -11.41 4.30
C ALA A 289 -67.04 -10.51 5.47
N MET A 290 -66.11 -10.07 6.31
CA MET A 290 -66.37 -9.17 7.44
C MET A 290 -67.42 -9.72 8.45
N VAL A 291 -67.49 -11.05 8.61
CA VAL A 291 -68.64 -11.71 9.27
C VAL A 291 -68.78 -11.40 10.77
N ALA A 292 -67.71 -11.11 11.52
CA ALA A 292 -67.76 -10.85 12.98
C ALA A 292 -67.37 -9.43 13.42
N SER A 293 -67.31 -8.47 12.48
CA SER A 293 -66.71 -7.14 12.65
C SER A 293 -67.52 -6.17 13.53
N THR A 294 -67.21 -6.06 14.83
CA THR A 294 -68.07 -5.32 15.78
C THR A 294 -67.92 -3.79 15.85
N THR A 295 -66.79 -3.17 15.50
CA THR A 295 -66.62 -1.69 15.62
C THR A 295 -65.85 -1.01 14.47
N SER A 296 -65.76 -1.63 13.30
CA SER A 296 -64.81 -1.24 12.25
C SER A 296 -65.34 -0.14 11.30
N ILE A 297 -64.48 0.82 10.93
CA ILE A 297 -64.80 1.96 10.05
C ILE A 297 -63.91 1.94 8.80
N ASP A 298 -64.45 2.35 7.64
CA ASP A 298 -63.72 2.47 6.36
C ASP A 298 -62.98 1.18 5.93
N CYS A 299 -63.46 0.00 6.34
CA CYS A 299 -62.79 -1.28 6.05
C CYS A 299 -63.27 -1.92 4.74
N VAL A 300 -62.35 -2.55 4.02
CA VAL A 300 -62.60 -3.25 2.75
C VAL A 300 -62.26 -4.73 2.91
N ALA A 301 -63.20 -5.63 2.62
CA ALA A 301 -63.06 -7.09 2.77
C ALA A 301 -63.56 -7.82 1.51
N ILE A 302 -62.69 -8.05 0.53
CA ILE A 302 -63.04 -8.65 -0.77
C ILE A 302 -62.46 -10.06 -0.86
N GLY A 303 -63.28 -11.08 -0.57
CA GLY A 303 -62.87 -12.49 -0.62
C GLY A 303 -63.77 -13.42 0.21
N PHE A 304 -63.55 -14.73 0.08
CA PHE A 304 -64.16 -15.72 0.98
C PHE A 304 -63.46 -15.67 2.34
N ASP A 305 -64.23 -15.48 3.42
CA ASP A 305 -63.70 -15.40 4.79
C ASP A 305 -62.64 -14.29 5.00
N ALA A 306 -62.69 -13.25 4.16
CA ALA A 306 -61.84 -12.06 4.30
C ALA A 306 -62.28 -11.23 5.51
N LEU A 307 -61.34 -10.82 6.36
CA LEU A 307 -61.57 -10.02 7.56
C LEU A 307 -62.58 -10.67 8.55
N ALA A 308 -62.68 -12.00 8.52
CA ALA A 308 -63.80 -12.74 9.10
C ALA A 308 -63.95 -12.59 10.62
N ALA A 309 -62.84 -12.59 11.38
CA ALA A 309 -62.85 -12.57 12.84
C ALA A 309 -62.34 -11.25 13.46
N GLN A 310 -62.25 -10.16 12.71
CA GLN A 310 -61.93 -8.84 13.26
C GLN A 310 -62.97 -8.45 14.32
N ILE A 311 -62.54 -7.85 15.43
CA ILE A 311 -63.44 -7.34 16.48
C ILE A 311 -63.45 -5.80 16.46
N THR A 312 -62.27 -5.18 16.42
CA THR A 312 -62.07 -3.73 16.36
C THR A 312 -61.01 -3.35 15.32
N GLY A 313 -60.85 -2.06 15.03
CA GLY A 313 -59.84 -1.53 14.09
C GLY A 313 -60.44 -0.96 12.80
N ASN A 314 -59.80 0.06 12.25
CA ASN A 314 -60.31 0.91 11.18
C ASN A 314 -59.41 0.87 9.93
N THR A 315 -59.89 1.41 8.81
CA THR A 315 -59.13 1.62 7.56
C THR A 315 -58.47 0.36 6.97
N ASN A 316 -58.87 -0.83 7.43
CA ASN A 316 -58.26 -2.11 7.08
C ASN A 316 -58.72 -2.61 5.70
N THR A 317 -57.77 -3.01 4.84
CA THR A 317 -58.04 -3.48 3.48
C THR A 317 -57.62 -4.95 3.30
N ALA A 318 -58.55 -5.89 3.44
CA ALA A 318 -58.40 -7.30 3.14
C ALA A 318 -58.92 -7.62 1.71
N VAL A 319 -58.07 -8.12 0.82
CA VAL A 319 -58.44 -8.53 -0.56
C VAL A 319 -57.82 -9.89 -0.89
N GLY A 320 -58.62 -10.95 -0.74
CA GLY A 320 -58.20 -12.33 -0.91
C GLY A 320 -58.98 -13.27 0.00
N ALA A 321 -59.05 -14.56 -0.34
CA ALA A 321 -59.62 -15.55 0.56
C ALA A 321 -58.68 -15.78 1.77
N ASP A 322 -59.25 -15.92 2.97
CA ASP A 322 -58.52 -16.01 4.24
C ASP A 322 -57.61 -14.79 4.59
N ALA A 323 -57.73 -13.65 3.89
CA ALA A 323 -57.00 -12.43 4.23
C ALA A 323 -57.52 -11.85 5.56
N MET A 324 -56.65 -11.60 6.54
CA MET A 324 -57.02 -11.22 7.93
C MET A 324 -58.05 -12.16 8.60
N LYS A 325 -58.01 -13.47 8.29
CA LYS A 325 -59.01 -14.46 8.72
C LYS A 325 -59.27 -14.47 10.23
N THR A 326 -58.23 -14.62 11.06
CA THR A 326 -58.39 -14.92 12.50
C THR A 326 -58.05 -13.74 13.43
N ALA A 327 -58.40 -12.50 13.05
CA ALA A 327 -58.10 -11.26 13.78
C ALA A 327 -58.88 -11.06 15.11
N ALA A 328 -59.02 -12.14 15.90
CA ALA A 328 -59.85 -12.21 17.10
C ALA A 328 -59.25 -11.37 18.25
N GLY A 329 -59.69 -10.12 18.34
CA GLY A 329 -59.25 -9.14 19.34
C GLY A 329 -58.15 -8.20 18.85
N ALA A 330 -57.89 -8.14 17.54
CA ALA A 330 -57.07 -7.09 16.93
C ALA A 330 -57.69 -5.70 17.20
N THR A 331 -56.83 -4.73 17.55
CA THR A 331 -57.17 -3.31 17.72
C THR A 331 -56.43 -2.48 16.67
N ASP A 332 -56.25 -3.07 15.49
CA ASP A 332 -55.21 -2.67 14.55
C ASP A 332 -55.83 -1.82 13.43
N ASP A 333 -55.30 -0.62 13.24
CA ASP A 333 -55.71 0.32 12.20
C ASP A 333 -54.74 0.24 10.99
N ASN A 334 -55.20 0.75 9.84
CA ASN A 334 -54.41 0.95 8.60
C ASN A 334 -53.79 -0.30 7.95
N CYS A 335 -54.16 -1.53 8.34
CA CYS A 335 -53.53 -2.74 7.81
C CYS A 335 -54.04 -3.10 6.40
N VAL A 336 -53.13 -3.49 5.49
CA VAL A 336 -53.43 -3.81 4.09
C VAL A 336 -53.01 -5.24 3.77
N ALA A 337 -53.96 -6.17 3.66
CA ALA A 337 -53.72 -7.59 3.39
C ALA A 337 -54.29 -8.02 2.02
N VAL A 338 -53.45 -8.13 0.99
CA VAL A 338 -53.87 -8.45 -0.38
C VAL A 338 -53.25 -9.78 -0.84
N GLY A 339 -53.99 -10.87 -0.69
CA GLY A 339 -53.55 -12.21 -1.09
C GLY A 339 -54.26 -13.34 -0.35
N PHE A 340 -54.06 -14.58 -0.80
CA PHE A 340 -54.57 -15.76 -0.10
C PHE A 340 -53.84 -15.95 1.24
N GLY A 341 -54.58 -15.90 2.35
CA GLY A 341 -53.99 -16.04 3.70
C GLY A 341 -52.95 -14.98 4.05
N ALA A 342 -53.06 -13.77 3.49
CA ALA A 342 -52.26 -12.62 3.90
C ALA A 342 -52.69 -12.15 5.30
N LEU A 343 -51.72 -11.90 6.20
CA LEU A 343 -51.95 -11.48 7.59
C LEU A 343 -52.96 -12.39 8.34
N ALA A 344 -52.89 -13.72 8.11
CA ALA A 344 -53.98 -14.64 8.47
C ALA A 344 -54.13 -14.91 9.99
N LEU A 345 -53.03 -14.94 10.75
CA LEU A 345 -52.98 -15.25 12.18
C LEU A 345 -52.50 -14.02 12.98
N LEU A 346 -53.46 -13.16 13.32
CA LEU A 346 -53.26 -11.91 14.08
C LEU A 346 -53.80 -12.11 15.50
N ASN A 347 -53.08 -11.64 16.53
CA ASN A 347 -53.43 -11.88 17.94
C ASN A 347 -53.51 -10.56 18.74
N ALA A 348 -54.28 -10.55 19.83
CA ALA A 348 -54.79 -9.36 20.50
C ALA A 348 -53.78 -8.53 21.33
N SER A 349 -52.58 -8.25 20.79
CA SER A 349 -51.56 -7.43 21.46
C SER A 349 -50.63 -6.69 20.49
N ALA A 350 -51.14 -5.56 19.97
CA ALA A 350 -50.43 -4.51 19.23
C ALA A 350 -49.82 -4.91 17.87
N SER A 351 -50.58 -4.66 16.78
CA SER A 351 -50.18 -5.02 15.41
C SER A 351 -50.73 -4.08 14.32
N GLY A 352 -50.68 -2.76 14.54
CA GLY A 352 -51.07 -1.74 13.55
C GLY A 352 -50.08 -1.50 12.41
N ASP A 353 -50.54 -0.75 11.39
CA ASP A 353 -49.74 -0.21 10.27
C ASP A 353 -48.99 -1.26 9.40
N ASN A 354 -49.49 -2.50 9.33
CA ASN A 354 -48.87 -3.59 8.56
C ASN A 354 -49.38 -3.69 7.11
N THR A 355 -48.47 -3.87 6.14
CA THR A 355 -48.80 -4.06 4.71
C THR A 355 -48.36 -5.44 4.22
N ALA A 356 -49.31 -6.36 3.98
CA ALA A 356 -49.11 -7.74 3.55
C ALA A 356 -49.70 -8.00 2.13
N ILE A 357 -48.93 -7.76 1.07
CA ILE A 357 -49.37 -7.94 -0.33
C ILE A 357 -48.74 -9.22 -0.92
N GLY A 358 -49.41 -10.35 -0.74
CA GLY A 358 -49.03 -11.62 -1.36
C GLY A 358 -49.69 -12.85 -0.70
N SER A 359 -49.70 -13.97 -1.40
CA SER A 359 -50.14 -15.25 -0.82
C SER A 359 -49.22 -15.64 0.34
N GLY A 360 -49.74 -15.75 1.56
CA GLY A 360 -48.95 -16.09 2.76
C GLY A 360 -48.03 -14.98 3.30
N ALA A 361 -48.16 -13.74 2.82
CA ALA A 361 -47.42 -12.61 3.40
C ALA A 361 -47.83 -12.37 4.87
N LEU A 362 -46.87 -12.19 5.78
CA LEU A 362 -47.08 -11.99 7.24
C LEU A 362 -48.03 -13.03 7.88
N LYS A 363 -47.96 -14.29 7.42
CA LYS A 363 -48.96 -15.32 7.74
C LYS A 363 -49.09 -15.64 9.23
N THR A 364 -48.00 -15.61 10.01
CA THR A 364 -48.01 -15.86 11.47
C THR A 364 -47.66 -14.64 12.31
N ALA A 365 -48.05 -13.44 11.85
CA ALA A 365 -47.75 -12.16 12.49
C ALA A 365 -48.51 -11.96 13.82
N VAL A 366 -47.96 -12.49 14.92
CA VAL A 366 -48.60 -12.46 16.25
C VAL A 366 -48.54 -11.07 16.92
N THR A 367 -47.47 -10.30 16.66
CA THR A 367 -47.12 -9.06 17.39
C THR A 367 -46.35 -8.04 16.53
N THR A 368 -46.44 -8.11 15.20
CA THR A 368 -45.64 -7.25 14.30
C THR A 368 -46.24 -5.85 14.18
N ILE A 369 -45.40 -4.81 14.23
CA ILE A 369 -45.76 -3.41 13.95
C ILE A 369 -44.82 -2.88 12.86
N ASP A 370 -45.30 -1.96 12.01
CA ASP A 370 -44.55 -1.34 10.90
C ASP A 370 -43.98 -2.35 9.88
N ALA A 371 -44.58 -3.53 9.71
CA ALA A 371 -44.06 -4.56 8.80
C ALA A 371 -44.65 -4.43 7.38
N THR A 372 -43.78 -4.37 6.37
CA THR A 372 -44.17 -4.32 4.96
C THR A 372 -43.69 -5.59 4.25
N ALA A 373 -44.61 -6.51 3.92
CA ALA A 373 -44.37 -7.77 3.23
C ALA A 373 -45.08 -7.80 1.87
N VAL A 374 -44.34 -7.60 0.77
CA VAL A 374 -44.89 -7.55 -0.60
C VAL A 374 -44.32 -8.71 -1.42
N GLY A 375 -44.91 -9.91 -1.29
CA GLY A 375 -44.52 -11.09 -2.04
C GLY A 375 -45.12 -12.39 -1.49
N LYS A 376 -44.92 -13.50 -2.20
CA LYS A 376 -45.39 -14.82 -1.73
C LYS A 376 -44.55 -15.27 -0.53
N ASP A 377 -45.21 -15.62 0.56
CA ASP A 377 -44.63 -16.06 1.83
C ASP A 377 -43.57 -15.08 2.42
N ALA A 378 -43.63 -13.78 2.07
CA ALA A 378 -42.75 -12.77 2.63
C ALA A 378 -43.06 -12.53 4.13
N LEU A 379 -42.02 -12.52 4.98
CA LEU A 379 -42.15 -12.45 6.45
C LEU A 379 -43.13 -13.50 7.03
N ALA A 380 -43.26 -14.68 6.39
CA ALA A 380 -44.30 -15.66 6.71
C ALA A 380 -44.29 -16.14 8.17
N LEU A 381 -43.10 -16.25 8.80
CA LEU A 381 -42.92 -16.68 10.21
C LEU A 381 -42.61 -15.52 11.18
N SER A 382 -42.66 -14.26 10.73
CA SER A 382 -42.18 -13.12 11.53
C SER A 382 -43.06 -12.75 12.71
N THR A 383 -42.41 -12.45 13.84
CA THR A 383 -42.99 -11.79 15.01
C THR A 383 -42.29 -10.47 15.36
N ALA A 384 -41.45 -9.94 14.45
CA ALA A 384 -40.54 -8.83 14.68
C ALA A 384 -40.89 -7.56 13.89
N ASN A 385 -40.62 -6.39 14.48
CA ASN A 385 -41.14 -5.07 14.04
C ASN A 385 -40.23 -4.32 13.06
N GLY A 386 -40.83 -3.43 12.27
CA GLY A 386 -40.14 -2.51 11.35
C GLY A 386 -39.48 -3.19 10.15
N ASN A 387 -39.82 -4.46 9.88
CA ASN A 387 -39.19 -5.24 8.81
C ASN A 387 -39.87 -4.99 7.46
N THR A 388 -39.07 -4.71 6.43
CA THR A 388 -39.51 -4.53 5.04
C THR A 388 -39.01 -5.67 4.18
N ALA A 389 -39.92 -6.45 3.59
CA ALA A 389 -39.65 -7.62 2.75
C ALA A 389 -40.40 -7.51 1.42
N VAL A 390 -39.70 -7.43 0.29
CA VAL A 390 -40.29 -7.29 -1.04
C VAL A 390 -39.81 -8.41 -1.97
N GLY A 391 -40.70 -9.37 -2.23
CA GLY A 391 -40.53 -10.49 -3.13
C GLY A 391 -40.74 -11.86 -2.45
N THR A 392 -40.48 -12.95 -3.18
CA THR A 392 -40.81 -14.30 -2.73
C THR A 392 -39.88 -14.76 -1.61
N ARG A 393 -40.45 -15.23 -0.49
CA ARG A 393 -39.72 -15.75 0.68
C ARG A 393 -38.64 -14.81 1.23
N CYS A 394 -38.81 -13.49 1.09
CA CYS A 394 -37.97 -12.52 1.78
C CYS A 394 -38.25 -12.57 3.30
N LEU A 395 -37.20 -12.76 4.10
CA LEU A 395 -37.24 -12.88 5.56
C LEU A 395 -38.28 -13.91 6.06
N ASP A 396 -38.55 -14.97 5.30
CA ASP A 396 -39.67 -15.89 5.60
C ASP A 396 -39.47 -16.71 6.88
N ALA A 397 -38.22 -16.90 7.32
CA ALA A 397 -37.88 -17.53 8.59
C ALA A 397 -37.47 -16.57 9.73
N ASN A 398 -37.33 -15.25 9.51
CA ASN A 398 -37.00 -14.29 10.59
C ASN A 398 -38.06 -14.41 11.70
N VAL A 399 -37.63 -14.50 12.96
CA VAL A 399 -38.52 -14.58 14.13
C VAL A 399 -38.46 -13.30 14.99
N THR A 400 -37.25 -12.81 15.30
CA THR A 400 -37.01 -11.78 16.32
C THR A 400 -36.14 -10.59 15.89
N GLY A 401 -35.55 -10.59 14.69
CA GLY A 401 -34.68 -9.51 14.21
C GLY A 401 -35.48 -8.28 13.74
N LEU A 402 -35.12 -7.08 14.20
CA LEU A 402 -35.86 -5.84 13.97
C LEU A 402 -35.26 -4.98 12.84
N ARG A 403 -36.11 -4.16 12.20
CA ARG A 403 -35.69 -3.11 11.24
C ARG A 403 -34.88 -3.61 10.02
N ASN A 404 -35.04 -4.88 9.65
CA ASN A 404 -34.36 -5.45 8.48
C ASN A 404 -35.07 -5.06 7.18
N VAL A 405 -34.30 -4.86 6.12
CA VAL A 405 -34.78 -4.59 4.76
C VAL A 405 -34.35 -5.72 3.84
N ALA A 406 -35.28 -6.36 3.15
CA ALA A 406 -35.05 -7.47 2.22
C ALA A 406 -35.80 -7.24 0.90
N VAL A 407 -35.11 -7.32 -0.24
CA VAL A 407 -35.72 -7.12 -1.56
C VAL A 407 -35.14 -8.13 -2.57
N GLY A 408 -35.92 -9.13 -2.99
CA GLY A 408 -35.44 -10.16 -3.91
C GLY A 408 -36.31 -11.43 -3.96
N GLU A 409 -35.67 -12.55 -4.25
CA GLU A 409 -36.19 -13.89 -3.93
C GLU A 409 -35.23 -14.49 -2.91
N ASP A 410 -35.77 -15.04 -1.83
CA ASP A 410 -35.03 -15.64 -0.70
C ASP A 410 -34.03 -14.70 0.02
N ALA A 411 -34.19 -13.38 -0.13
CA ALA A 411 -33.38 -12.40 0.58
C ALA A 411 -33.60 -12.51 2.10
N GLY A 412 -32.55 -12.87 2.86
CA GLY A 412 -32.62 -13.19 4.28
C GLY A 412 -33.46 -14.43 4.63
N GLY A 413 -33.64 -15.38 3.71
CA GLY A 413 -34.60 -16.48 3.87
C GLY A 413 -34.36 -17.43 5.05
N ALA A 414 -33.11 -17.71 5.46
CA ALA A 414 -32.82 -18.72 6.48
C ALA A 414 -32.67 -18.22 7.93
N GLN A 415 -33.14 -17.01 8.27
CA GLN A 415 -33.00 -16.37 9.60
C GLN A 415 -33.82 -17.02 10.76
N ALA A 416 -33.77 -18.34 10.87
CA ALA A 416 -34.62 -19.12 11.77
C ALA A 416 -34.22 -19.01 13.26
N GLY A 417 -34.73 -17.97 13.93
CA GLY A 417 -34.74 -17.86 15.40
C GLY A 417 -33.70 -16.93 16.02
N THR A 418 -33.31 -15.87 15.31
CA THR A 418 -32.16 -15.02 15.65
C THR A 418 -32.54 -13.55 15.89
N THR A 419 -31.64 -12.78 16.54
CA THR A 419 -31.89 -11.42 17.07
C THR A 419 -31.18 -10.37 16.24
N ASP A 420 -31.38 -10.41 14.93
CA ASP A 420 -30.53 -9.74 13.97
C ASP A 420 -31.15 -8.41 13.54
N ASP A 421 -30.59 -7.32 14.02
CA ASP A 421 -31.11 -5.97 13.78
C ASP A 421 -30.37 -5.25 12.65
N ASP A 422 -31.05 -4.32 11.99
CA ASP A 422 -30.47 -3.36 11.03
C ASP A 422 -29.78 -3.96 9.78
N ASN A 423 -30.14 -5.18 9.35
CA ASN A 423 -29.58 -5.75 8.12
C ASN A 423 -30.31 -5.29 6.85
N THR A 424 -29.58 -5.12 5.74
CA THR A 424 -30.11 -4.75 4.42
C THR A 424 -29.68 -5.76 3.35
N PHE A 425 -30.63 -6.52 2.81
CA PHE A 425 -30.42 -7.56 1.81
C PHE A 425 -31.18 -7.24 0.50
N ILE A 426 -30.47 -7.05 -0.62
CA ILE A 426 -31.08 -6.67 -1.90
C ILE A 426 -30.53 -7.55 -3.02
N GLY A 427 -31.28 -8.57 -3.42
CA GLY A 427 -30.93 -9.51 -4.48
C GLY A 427 -31.50 -10.90 -4.29
N PHE A 428 -31.44 -11.72 -5.35
CA PHE A 428 -31.71 -13.17 -5.28
C PHE A 428 -30.72 -13.83 -4.31
N ASN A 429 -31.19 -14.56 -3.31
CA ASN A 429 -30.40 -15.19 -2.25
C ASN A 429 -29.48 -14.21 -1.46
N ALA A 430 -29.74 -12.90 -1.47
CA ALA A 430 -28.92 -11.95 -0.70
C ALA A 430 -29.06 -12.24 0.80
N GLY A 431 -27.95 -12.53 1.49
CA GLY A 431 -27.95 -12.95 2.89
C GLY A 431 -28.70 -14.27 3.16
N LEU A 432 -28.80 -15.19 2.18
CA LEU A 432 -29.64 -16.39 2.28
C LEU A 432 -29.42 -17.19 3.57
N VAL A 433 -28.20 -17.64 3.85
CA VAL A 433 -27.83 -18.41 5.05
C VAL A 433 -27.45 -17.49 6.23
N ALA A 434 -27.40 -16.17 6.00
CA ALA A 434 -26.84 -15.14 6.87
C ALA A 434 -27.69 -14.79 8.12
N ASN A 435 -28.17 -15.80 8.83
CA ASN A 435 -27.92 -15.87 10.27
C ASN A 435 -28.22 -17.26 10.88
N ALA A 436 -27.33 -17.70 11.75
CA ALA A 436 -27.58 -18.78 12.70
C ALA A 436 -27.39 -18.33 14.16
N SER A 437 -26.76 -17.18 14.42
CA SER A 437 -26.59 -16.61 15.77
C SER A 437 -26.13 -15.15 15.73
N ALA A 438 -27.05 -14.22 16.03
CA ALA A 438 -26.80 -12.90 16.57
C ALA A 438 -25.80 -12.03 15.78
N SER A 439 -26.12 -11.69 14.53
CA SER A 439 -25.37 -10.68 13.78
C SER A 439 -26.24 -9.63 13.09
N GLY A 440 -26.07 -8.38 13.52
CA GLY A 440 -26.71 -7.20 12.94
C GLY A 440 -25.79 -6.37 12.05
N GLY A 441 -26.34 -5.29 11.48
CA GLY A 441 -25.60 -4.26 10.75
C GLY A 441 -25.11 -4.67 9.35
N ASN A 442 -25.47 -5.85 8.85
CA ASN A 442 -24.97 -6.34 7.57
C ASN A 442 -25.67 -5.71 6.37
N THR A 443 -24.92 -5.36 5.33
CA THR A 443 -25.45 -4.83 4.06
C THR A 443 -25.02 -5.74 2.90
N ALA A 444 -25.93 -6.54 2.34
CA ALA A 444 -25.67 -7.39 1.17
C ALA A 444 -26.52 -6.94 -0.04
N VAL A 445 -25.90 -6.37 -1.07
CA VAL A 445 -26.57 -5.82 -2.27
C VAL A 445 -26.01 -6.49 -3.53
N GLY A 446 -26.72 -7.52 -4.00
CA GLY A 446 -26.39 -8.30 -5.19
C GLY A 446 -26.97 -9.71 -5.13
N SER A 447 -27.07 -10.37 -6.28
CA SER A 447 -27.43 -11.79 -6.31
C SER A 447 -26.34 -12.61 -5.62
N ARG A 448 -26.70 -13.40 -4.62
CA ARG A 448 -25.81 -14.17 -3.73
C ARG A 448 -24.79 -13.34 -2.94
N ALA A 449 -25.02 -12.05 -2.74
CA ALA A 449 -24.21 -11.30 -1.80
C ALA A 449 -24.40 -11.89 -0.39
N MET A 450 -23.31 -12.26 0.29
CA MET A 450 -23.30 -12.83 1.64
C MET A 450 -24.13 -14.14 1.81
N ASP A 451 -24.31 -14.95 0.77
CA ASP A 451 -25.27 -16.07 0.80
C ASP A 451 -24.87 -17.28 1.67
N ALA A 452 -23.62 -17.35 2.15
CA ALA A 452 -23.10 -18.43 3.00
C ALA A 452 -22.63 -17.99 4.41
N SER A 453 -22.84 -16.73 4.81
CA SER A 453 -22.54 -16.26 6.17
C SER A 453 -23.35 -17.00 7.23
N THR A 454 -22.83 -17.10 8.46
CA THR A 454 -23.57 -17.71 9.59
C THR A 454 -23.59 -16.86 10.85
N THR A 455 -22.53 -16.09 11.13
CA THR A 455 -22.41 -15.23 12.33
C THR A 455 -21.68 -13.90 12.10
N ALA A 456 -21.43 -13.50 10.85
CA ALA A 456 -20.63 -12.29 10.57
C ALA A 456 -21.42 -10.99 10.88
N ILE A 457 -20.81 -10.06 11.62
CA ILE A 457 -21.37 -8.77 12.07
C ILE A 457 -20.77 -7.60 11.27
N ASP A 458 -21.54 -6.53 11.05
CA ASP A 458 -21.09 -5.25 10.44
C ASP A 458 -20.44 -5.38 9.04
N CYS A 459 -20.78 -6.43 8.27
CA CYS A 459 -20.19 -6.68 6.97
C CYS A 459 -20.94 -5.99 5.82
N VAL A 460 -20.20 -5.47 4.84
CA VAL A 460 -20.71 -4.87 3.60
C VAL A 460 -20.32 -5.75 2.41
N ALA A 461 -21.29 -6.18 1.62
CA ALA A 461 -21.14 -7.05 0.46
C ALA A 461 -21.95 -6.49 -0.73
N VAL A 462 -21.31 -5.89 -1.72
CA VAL A 462 -21.99 -5.22 -2.86
C VAL A 462 -21.50 -5.80 -4.18
N GLY A 463 -22.25 -6.74 -4.76
CA GLY A 463 -21.91 -7.41 -6.01
C GLY A 463 -22.46 -8.83 -6.13
N PHE A 464 -22.30 -9.44 -7.30
CA PHE A 464 -22.62 -10.85 -7.52
C PHE A 464 -21.66 -11.75 -6.72
N ASN A 465 -22.19 -12.68 -5.91
CA ASN A 465 -21.43 -13.53 -4.97
C ASN A 465 -20.47 -12.75 -4.03
N ALA A 466 -20.67 -11.45 -3.81
CA ALA A 466 -19.79 -10.66 -2.95
C ALA A 466 -19.84 -11.23 -1.52
N LEU A 467 -18.68 -11.54 -0.93
CA LEU A 467 -18.55 -12.20 0.38
C LEU A 467 -19.24 -13.59 0.47
N GLY A 468 -19.44 -14.26 -0.67
CA GLY A 468 -20.27 -15.47 -0.84
C GLY A 468 -19.78 -16.77 -0.18
N ALA A 469 -18.68 -16.76 0.58
CA ALA A 469 -18.25 -17.92 1.37
C ALA A 469 -17.69 -17.59 2.77
N ASN A 470 -17.66 -16.30 3.16
CA ASN A 470 -17.35 -15.94 4.56
C ASN A 470 -18.36 -16.63 5.48
N VAL A 471 -17.89 -17.21 6.59
CA VAL A 471 -18.75 -17.92 7.56
C VAL A 471 -18.88 -17.15 8.87
N THR A 472 -17.80 -16.50 9.34
CA THR A 472 -17.72 -15.90 10.69
C THR A 472 -16.95 -14.58 10.80
N GLY A 473 -16.21 -14.14 9.78
CA GLY A 473 -15.35 -12.95 9.83
C GLY A 473 -16.14 -11.64 9.74
N ASN A 474 -15.80 -10.67 10.59
CA ASN A 474 -16.60 -9.49 10.90
C ASN A 474 -16.01 -8.19 10.30
N SER A 475 -16.86 -7.16 10.19
CA SER A 475 -16.47 -5.83 9.69
C SER A 475 -15.78 -5.83 8.31
N ASN A 476 -16.09 -6.84 7.49
CA ASN A 476 -15.52 -7.02 6.15
C ASN A 476 -16.25 -6.18 5.09
N VAL A 477 -15.51 -5.63 4.13
CA VAL A 477 -16.06 -4.77 3.05
C VAL A 477 -15.70 -5.33 1.67
N ALA A 478 -16.60 -6.12 1.09
CA ALA A 478 -16.50 -6.66 -0.27
C ALA A 478 -17.37 -5.84 -1.24
N ILE A 479 -16.76 -5.17 -2.24
CA ILE A 479 -17.47 -4.35 -3.24
C ILE A 479 -16.95 -4.72 -4.65
N GLY A 480 -17.73 -5.54 -5.35
CA GLY A 480 -17.41 -6.08 -6.66
C GLY A 480 -18.05 -7.45 -6.87
N ALA A 481 -18.17 -7.88 -8.13
CA ALA A 481 -18.52 -9.27 -8.40
C ALA A 481 -17.36 -10.18 -7.99
N ASP A 482 -17.68 -11.28 -7.30
CA ASP A 482 -16.75 -12.31 -6.81
C ASP A 482 -15.67 -11.80 -5.82
N ALA A 483 -15.84 -10.60 -5.27
CA ALA A 483 -15.01 -10.08 -4.19
C ALA A 483 -15.18 -10.92 -2.92
N MET A 484 -14.09 -11.48 -2.37
CA MET A 484 -14.10 -12.46 -1.27
C MET A 484 -15.01 -13.70 -1.54
N LEU A 485 -15.03 -14.19 -2.79
CA LEU A 485 -15.88 -15.32 -3.22
C LEU A 485 -15.64 -16.64 -2.47
N THR A 486 -14.39 -17.12 -2.38
CA THR A 486 -14.08 -18.54 -2.12
C THR A 486 -13.65 -18.82 -0.68
N ALA A 487 -13.88 -17.86 0.22
CA ALA A 487 -13.43 -17.83 1.62
C ALA A 487 -14.12 -18.82 2.59
N ALA A 488 -14.35 -20.06 2.14
CA ALA A 488 -15.13 -21.09 2.83
C ALA A 488 -14.53 -21.48 4.19
N GLY A 489 -15.09 -20.90 5.26
CA GLY A 489 -14.66 -21.09 6.64
C GLY A 489 -13.80 -19.96 7.21
N ALA A 490 -13.58 -18.87 6.46
CA ALA A 490 -12.78 -17.75 6.93
C ALA A 490 -13.30 -17.11 8.22
N THR A 491 -12.34 -16.70 9.04
CA THR A 491 -12.49 -16.07 10.37
C THR A 491 -11.96 -14.63 10.34
N ASP A 492 -11.84 -14.08 9.13
CA ASP A 492 -10.84 -13.06 8.86
C ASP A 492 -11.53 -11.70 8.99
N ASP A 493 -11.38 -11.06 10.15
CA ASP A 493 -12.01 -9.77 10.45
C ASP A 493 -11.30 -8.61 9.71
N ASN A 494 -12.04 -7.50 9.50
CA ASN A 494 -11.51 -6.20 9.02
C ASN A 494 -10.87 -6.20 7.61
N CYS A 495 -11.14 -7.18 6.75
CA CYS A 495 -10.65 -7.17 5.38
C CYS A 495 -11.47 -6.25 4.47
N VAL A 496 -10.81 -5.60 3.51
CA VAL A 496 -11.42 -4.74 2.49
C VAL A 496 -11.06 -5.30 1.11
N ALA A 497 -12.05 -5.51 0.26
CA ALA A 497 -11.91 -6.08 -1.08
C ALA A 497 -12.80 -5.31 -2.08
N ILE A 498 -12.22 -4.34 -2.79
CA ILE A 498 -12.95 -3.45 -3.70
C ILE A 498 -12.47 -3.67 -5.15
N GLY A 499 -13.18 -4.50 -5.90
CA GLY A 499 -12.86 -4.84 -7.28
C GLY A 499 -13.47 -6.18 -7.73
N PHE A 500 -13.43 -6.46 -9.04
CA PHE A 500 -13.78 -7.78 -9.57
C PHE A 500 -12.78 -8.83 -9.07
N SER A 501 -13.28 -9.90 -8.44
CA SER A 501 -12.49 -11.02 -7.86
C SER A 501 -11.38 -10.59 -6.88
N ALA A 502 -11.50 -9.41 -6.26
CA ALA A 502 -10.56 -8.95 -5.24
C ALA A 502 -10.59 -9.89 -4.02
N LEU A 503 -9.43 -10.31 -3.53
CA LEU A 503 -9.27 -11.22 -2.39
C LEU A 503 -10.06 -12.55 -2.52
N SER A 504 -10.21 -13.07 -3.75
CA SER A 504 -11.22 -14.09 -4.04
C SER A 504 -10.90 -15.53 -3.62
N LEU A 505 -9.64 -15.92 -3.38
CA LEU A 505 -9.26 -17.31 -2.98
C LEU A 505 -8.79 -17.48 -1.52
N LEU A 506 -8.94 -16.45 -0.66
CA LEU A 506 -8.43 -16.46 0.72
C LEU A 506 -8.97 -17.66 1.52
N ASN A 507 -8.10 -18.40 2.21
CA ASN A 507 -8.44 -19.66 2.85
C ASN A 507 -8.28 -19.57 4.39
N ALA A 508 -9.09 -20.37 5.09
CA ALA A 508 -9.42 -20.21 6.51
C ALA A 508 -8.27 -20.52 7.50
N SER A 509 -7.21 -19.71 7.52
CA SER A 509 -6.03 -19.93 8.38
C SER A 509 -5.19 -18.69 8.70
N ALA A 510 -5.64 -17.48 8.33
CA ALA A 510 -4.84 -16.26 8.42
C ALA A 510 -5.62 -15.12 9.09
N SER A 511 -5.09 -14.55 10.18
CA SER A 511 -5.74 -13.43 10.88
C SER A 511 -5.91 -12.23 9.95
N GLY A 512 -7.14 -11.70 9.88
CA GLY A 512 -7.53 -10.66 8.92
C GLY A 512 -6.88 -9.29 9.12
N GLY A 513 -7.22 -8.35 8.22
CA GLY A 513 -6.58 -7.04 8.10
C GLY A 513 -6.15 -6.67 6.67
N ASN A 514 -6.44 -7.53 5.68
CA ASN A 514 -6.00 -7.33 4.29
C ASN A 514 -6.83 -6.25 3.56
N VAL A 515 -6.16 -5.40 2.76
CA VAL A 515 -6.79 -4.31 1.99
C VAL A 515 -6.48 -4.45 0.50
N ALA A 516 -7.39 -5.07 -0.24
CA ALA A 516 -7.35 -5.26 -1.69
C ALA A 516 -8.27 -4.25 -2.41
N VAL A 517 -7.71 -3.38 -3.27
CA VAL A 517 -8.44 -2.34 -4.00
C VAL A 517 -7.99 -2.33 -5.47
N GLY A 518 -8.78 -2.97 -6.32
CA GLY A 518 -8.55 -3.16 -7.75
C GLY A 518 -9.05 -4.53 -8.22
N ALA A 519 -9.39 -4.66 -9.50
CA ALA A 519 -9.73 -5.97 -10.05
C ALA A 519 -8.51 -6.90 -10.02
N LEU A 520 -8.73 -8.16 -9.63
CA LEU A 520 -7.68 -9.17 -9.41
C LEU A 520 -6.60 -8.77 -8.37
N SER A 521 -6.91 -7.84 -7.46
CA SER A 521 -6.00 -7.55 -6.34
C SER A 521 -6.11 -8.65 -5.28
N MET A 522 -4.96 -9.24 -4.89
CA MET A 522 -4.87 -10.38 -3.96
C MET A 522 -5.75 -11.59 -4.34
N ASP A 523 -6.09 -11.80 -5.61
CA ASP A 523 -7.05 -12.83 -6.01
C ASP A 523 -6.58 -14.25 -5.70
N ALA A 524 -5.28 -14.54 -5.85
CA ALA A 524 -4.67 -15.82 -5.49
C ALA A 524 -4.34 -16.02 -3.99
N ALA A 525 -4.56 -15.02 -3.13
CA ALA A 525 -4.22 -15.09 -1.70
C ALA A 525 -4.81 -16.34 -1.04
N THR A 526 -4.03 -17.08 -0.26
CA THR A 526 -4.55 -18.22 0.53
C THR A 526 -4.32 -18.10 2.02
N THR A 527 -3.24 -17.47 2.47
CA THR A 527 -2.92 -17.27 3.90
C THR A 527 -2.27 -15.90 4.18
N ALA A 528 -2.70 -14.86 3.46
CA ALA A 528 -2.14 -13.51 3.60
C ALA A 528 -2.66 -12.78 4.86
N ILE A 529 -1.79 -12.02 5.52
CA ILE A 529 -2.06 -11.27 6.77
C ILE A 529 -1.55 -9.84 6.62
N ASP A 530 -2.32 -8.85 7.10
CA ASP A 530 -1.94 -7.42 7.13
C ASP A 530 -1.36 -6.86 5.81
N CYS A 531 -1.78 -7.42 4.66
CA CYS A 531 -1.29 -7.01 3.35
C CYS A 531 -2.16 -5.91 2.73
N VAL A 532 -1.51 -4.95 2.06
CA VAL A 532 -2.18 -3.86 1.33
C VAL A 532 -1.87 -4.01 -0.16
N ALA A 533 -2.89 -4.02 -1.01
CA ALA A 533 -2.78 -4.19 -2.45
C ALA A 533 -3.71 -3.22 -3.19
N VAL A 534 -3.17 -2.17 -3.79
CA VAL A 534 -3.94 -1.11 -4.45
C VAL A 534 -3.52 -0.99 -5.92
N GLY A 535 -4.31 -1.57 -6.82
CA GLY A 535 -4.05 -1.63 -8.26
C GLY A 535 -4.70 -2.84 -8.91
N PHE A 536 -4.74 -2.87 -10.25
CA PHE A 536 -5.03 -4.10 -10.99
C PHE A 536 -3.88 -5.10 -10.76
N ASN A 537 -4.21 -6.38 -10.56
CA ASN A 537 -3.25 -7.47 -10.35
C ASN A 537 -2.26 -7.30 -9.16
N ALA A 538 -2.45 -6.31 -8.28
CA ALA A 538 -1.55 -6.08 -7.14
C ALA A 538 -1.59 -7.30 -6.20
N LEU A 539 -0.42 -7.85 -5.85
CA LEU A 539 -0.28 -9.11 -5.09
C LEU A 539 -0.88 -10.37 -5.78
N GLY A 540 -1.13 -10.36 -7.10
CA GLY A 540 -1.93 -11.38 -7.82
C GLY A 540 -1.49 -12.86 -7.78
N ALA A 541 -0.31 -13.20 -7.27
CA ALA A 541 0.15 -14.58 -7.07
C ALA A 541 0.51 -14.91 -5.60
N ILE A 542 0.15 -14.03 -4.66
CA ILE A 542 0.45 -14.23 -3.24
C ILE A 542 -0.18 -15.52 -2.71
N THR A 543 0.60 -16.32 -1.98
CA THR A 543 0.08 -17.50 -1.27
C THR A 543 0.23 -17.36 0.25
N THR A 544 1.43 -17.00 0.73
CA THR A 544 1.81 -17.08 2.15
C THR A 544 2.54 -15.83 2.70
N SER A 545 2.40 -14.66 2.07
CA SER A 545 3.07 -13.43 2.54
C SER A 545 2.25 -12.67 3.59
N ALA A 546 2.93 -12.07 4.56
CA ALA A 546 2.37 -11.13 5.52
C ALA A 546 3.01 -9.74 5.38
N ASN A 547 2.33 -8.70 5.90
CA ASN A 547 2.79 -7.30 6.01
C ASN A 547 3.19 -6.60 4.68
N SER A 548 2.95 -7.21 3.52
CA SER A 548 3.40 -6.68 2.23
C SER A 548 2.48 -5.58 1.71
N THR A 549 3.06 -4.50 1.19
CA THR A 549 2.35 -3.34 0.63
C THR A 549 2.65 -3.20 -0.86
N ALA A 550 1.66 -3.43 -1.73
CA ALA A 550 1.71 -3.16 -3.16
C ALA A 550 0.78 -2.00 -3.53
N ILE A 551 1.31 -0.97 -4.19
CA ILE A 551 0.52 0.17 -4.70
C ILE A 551 0.95 0.45 -6.14
N GLY A 552 0.21 -0.11 -7.10
CA GLY A 552 0.51 -0.02 -8.53
C GLY A 552 -0.12 -1.15 -9.33
N ASN A 553 -0.18 -0.97 -10.65
CA ASN A 553 -0.56 -2.03 -11.58
C ASN A 553 0.54 -3.12 -11.63
N ASP A 554 0.15 -4.39 -11.49
CA ASP A 554 1.06 -5.56 -11.44
C ASP A 554 2.16 -5.44 -10.36
N ALA A 555 1.97 -4.61 -9.32
CA ALA A 555 2.93 -4.47 -8.23
C ALA A 555 2.93 -5.74 -7.35
N LEU A 556 4.12 -6.29 -7.06
CA LEU A 556 4.31 -7.58 -6.37
C LEU A 556 3.58 -8.77 -7.05
N LEU A 557 3.24 -8.67 -8.36
CA LEU A 557 2.40 -9.63 -9.09
C LEU A 557 2.74 -11.10 -8.82
N LEU A 558 3.97 -11.55 -9.09
CA LEU A 558 4.36 -12.97 -8.99
C LEU A 558 4.92 -13.35 -7.60
N SER A 559 4.69 -12.54 -6.56
CA SER A 559 5.46 -12.67 -5.32
C SER A 559 4.85 -13.60 -4.28
N THR A 560 5.68 -14.47 -3.70
CA THR A 560 5.29 -15.38 -2.61
C THR A 560 5.90 -15.00 -1.24
N ALA A 561 6.64 -13.88 -1.17
CA ALA A 561 7.50 -13.52 -0.06
C ALA A 561 7.00 -12.33 0.77
N ALA A 562 7.20 -12.40 2.09
CA ALA A 562 6.66 -11.47 3.09
C ALA A 562 7.49 -10.17 3.27
N ASP A 563 6.88 -9.22 3.98
CA ASP A 563 7.51 -7.98 4.46
C ASP A 563 8.04 -7.07 3.34
N ASN A 564 7.42 -7.10 2.15
CA ASN A 564 7.86 -6.35 0.98
C ASN A 564 7.00 -5.09 0.73
N THR A 565 7.63 -3.95 0.45
CA THR A 565 6.97 -2.70 0.04
C THR A 565 7.27 -2.39 -1.43
N ALA A 566 6.25 -2.31 -2.27
CA ALA A 566 6.33 -2.04 -3.71
C ALA A 566 5.34 -0.91 -4.10
N VAL A 567 5.86 0.25 -4.49
CA VAL A 567 5.05 1.43 -4.83
C VAL A 567 5.40 1.95 -6.22
N GLY A 568 4.60 1.53 -7.20
CA GLY A 568 4.77 1.84 -8.63
C GLY A 568 4.23 0.70 -9.49
N SER A 569 3.84 1.02 -10.73
CA SER A 569 3.51 -0.03 -11.72
C SER A 569 4.74 -0.92 -11.95
N GLU A 570 4.54 -2.24 -12.05
CA GLU A 570 5.61 -3.23 -12.26
C GLU A 570 6.69 -3.23 -11.16
N SER A 571 6.41 -2.68 -9.96
CA SER A 571 7.35 -2.68 -8.84
C SER A 571 7.35 -4.05 -8.15
N LEU A 572 8.53 -4.68 -8.01
CA LEU A 572 8.68 -6.06 -7.49
C LEU A 572 7.85 -7.15 -8.22
N ASP A 573 7.47 -6.92 -9.47
CA ASP A 573 6.51 -7.74 -10.23
C ASP A 573 6.88 -9.22 -10.37
N ALA A 574 8.16 -9.56 -10.36
CA ALA A 574 8.70 -10.91 -10.46
C ALA A 574 9.52 -11.34 -9.21
N ASN A 575 9.15 -10.87 -8.02
CA ASN A 575 9.82 -11.21 -6.76
C ASN A 575 9.49 -12.61 -6.20
N THR A 576 10.11 -13.68 -6.68
CA THR A 576 9.69 -15.05 -6.30
C THR A 576 9.87 -15.37 -4.81
N SER A 577 11.02 -15.04 -4.18
CA SER A 577 11.27 -15.40 -2.78
C SER A 577 11.96 -14.35 -1.90
N GLY A 578 12.27 -13.15 -2.41
CA GLY A 578 12.98 -12.13 -1.65
C GLY A 578 12.11 -11.42 -0.61
N THR A 579 12.62 -11.22 0.61
CA THR A 579 11.89 -10.59 1.74
C THR A 579 12.48 -9.22 2.12
N ASN A 580 11.73 -8.42 2.89
CA ASN A 580 12.20 -7.15 3.46
C ASN A 580 12.65 -6.10 2.41
N ASN A 581 12.17 -6.21 1.16
CA ASN A 581 12.55 -5.30 0.08
C ASN A 581 11.67 -4.04 0.06
N THR A 582 12.25 -2.91 -0.28
CA THR A 582 11.55 -1.63 -0.46
C THR A 582 11.80 -1.09 -1.87
N ALA A 583 10.81 -1.16 -2.74
CA ALA A 583 10.86 -0.68 -4.11
C ALA A 583 9.83 0.44 -4.34
N VAL A 584 10.29 1.59 -4.84
CA VAL A 584 9.47 2.79 -5.03
C VAL A 584 9.83 3.44 -6.36
N GLY A 585 8.93 3.32 -7.35
CA GLY A 585 9.12 3.77 -8.73
C GLY A 585 8.59 2.75 -9.74
N ARG A 586 8.28 3.19 -10.97
CA ARG A 586 7.88 2.26 -12.05
C ARG A 586 9.02 1.29 -12.37
N SER A 587 8.71 0.00 -12.44
CA SER A 587 9.63 -1.10 -12.73
C SER A 587 10.86 -1.11 -11.81
N SER A 588 10.70 -0.65 -10.56
CA SER A 588 11.74 -0.69 -9.53
C SER A 588 11.84 -2.10 -8.94
N LEU A 589 13.05 -2.68 -8.94
CA LEU A 589 13.36 -4.01 -8.41
C LEU A 589 12.40 -5.11 -8.92
N GLY A 590 11.92 -4.99 -10.16
CA GLY A 590 10.88 -5.85 -10.73
C GLY A 590 11.24 -7.34 -10.68
N ALA A 591 12.31 -7.73 -11.36
CA ALA A 591 12.81 -9.09 -11.33
C ALA A 591 13.78 -9.28 -10.15
N ASN A 592 13.22 -9.53 -8.95
CA ASN A 592 13.97 -9.90 -7.75
C ASN A 592 13.81 -11.40 -7.39
N ILE A 593 14.55 -12.29 -8.03
CA ILE A 593 14.25 -13.74 -7.87
C ILE A 593 14.46 -14.21 -6.42
N THR A 594 15.55 -13.76 -5.76
CA THR A 594 16.02 -14.28 -4.47
C THR A 594 16.66 -13.24 -3.53
N GLY A 595 16.65 -11.94 -3.85
CA GLY A 595 17.33 -10.92 -3.04
C GLY A 595 16.52 -10.47 -1.82
N ASP A 596 17.14 -10.45 -0.65
CA ASP A 596 16.58 -9.88 0.59
C ASP A 596 17.09 -8.46 0.86
N ASN A 597 16.36 -7.68 1.67
CA ASN A 597 16.78 -6.37 2.21
C ASN A 597 17.10 -5.27 1.17
N CYS A 598 16.74 -5.45 -0.10
CA CYS A 598 17.10 -4.49 -1.15
C CYS A 598 16.19 -3.24 -1.14
N THR A 599 16.80 -2.06 -1.27
CA THR A 599 16.11 -0.76 -1.29
C THR A 599 16.28 -0.10 -2.65
N ALA A 600 15.24 -0.02 -3.46
CA ALA A 600 15.24 0.52 -4.82
C ALA A 600 14.29 1.72 -4.97
N LEU A 601 14.82 2.95 -4.91
CA LEU A 601 14.06 4.20 -5.03
C LEU A 601 14.38 4.89 -6.37
N GLY A 602 13.55 4.66 -7.39
CA GLY A 602 13.67 5.28 -8.70
C GLY A 602 13.09 4.44 -9.85
N HIS A 603 12.82 5.09 -10.98
CA HIS A 603 12.44 4.41 -12.22
C HIS A 603 13.56 3.47 -12.69
N ASN A 604 13.23 2.19 -12.90
CA ASN A 604 14.16 1.11 -13.23
C ASN A 604 15.34 0.97 -12.24
N ALA A 605 15.23 1.44 -11.00
CA ALA A 605 16.25 1.18 -9.98
C ALA A 605 16.31 -0.32 -9.67
N LEU A 606 17.49 -0.94 -9.74
CA LEU A 606 17.74 -2.36 -9.42
C LEU A 606 16.82 -3.36 -10.17
N ILE A 607 16.32 -3.00 -11.36
CA ILE A 607 15.25 -3.71 -12.09
C ILE A 607 15.52 -5.21 -12.36
N LEU A 608 16.79 -5.60 -12.47
CA LEU A 608 17.24 -6.98 -12.61
C LEU A 608 18.16 -7.33 -11.43
N SER A 609 17.71 -8.16 -10.48
CA SER A 609 18.59 -8.65 -9.42
C SER A 609 18.20 -10.00 -8.81
N THR A 610 19.19 -10.71 -8.27
CA THR A 610 18.98 -11.97 -7.53
C THR A 610 19.74 -11.97 -6.19
N ALA A 611 20.32 -10.82 -5.82
CA ALA A 611 21.28 -10.70 -4.72
C ALA A 611 20.82 -9.65 -3.69
N SER A 612 21.11 -9.97 -2.42
CA SER A 612 20.63 -9.24 -1.24
C SER A 612 21.44 -7.98 -0.92
N ASP A 613 20.89 -7.18 0.01
CA ASP A 613 21.55 -6.08 0.71
C ASP A 613 22.01 -4.93 -0.22
N ASN A 614 21.32 -4.73 -1.35
CA ASN A 614 21.62 -3.67 -2.31
C ASN A 614 20.75 -2.43 -2.09
N THR A 615 21.37 -1.26 -2.02
CA THR A 615 20.69 0.06 -2.00
C THR A 615 20.89 0.78 -3.34
N ALA A 616 19.80 1.11 -4.02
CA ALA A 616 19.75 1.78 -5.32
C ALA A 616 18.81 2.99 -5.27
N VAL A 617 19.35 4.20 -5.14
CA VAL A 617 18.58 5.45 -5.03
C VAL A 617 18.88 6.35 -6.23
N GLY A 618 18.00 6.32 -7.23
CA GLY A 618 18.13 7.07 -8.47
C GLY A 618 17.53 6.32 -9.66
N SER A 619 17.14 7.06 -10.71
CA SER A 619 16.74 6.40 -11.97
C SER A 619 17.94 5.67 -12.58
N LEU A 620 17.74 4.41 -12.97
CA LEU A 620 18.78 3.53 -13.51
C LEU A 620 19.98 3.33 -12.56
N ALA A 621 19.78 3.39 -11.24
CA ALA A 621 20.79 2.96 -10.27
C ALA A 621 20.82 1.42 -10.20
N LEU A 622 21.99 0.80 -10.34
CA LEU A 622 22.18 -0.68 -10.31
C LEU A 622 21.28 -1.47 -11.30
N ASP A 623 20.88 -0.90 -12.43
CA ASP A 623 19.83 -1.47 -13.29
C ASP A 623 20.18 -2.79 -14.01
N ALA A 624 21.46 -3.15 -14.11
CA ALA A 624 21.90 -4.44 -14.68
C ALA A 624 22.32 -5.51 -13.64
N ASN A 625 22.18 -5.26 -12.33
CA ASN A 625 22.87 -6.00 -11.25
C ASN A 625 22.31 -7.41 -10.97
N THR A 626 22.57 -8.35 -11.89
CA THR A 626 22.02 -9.71 -11.79
C THR A 626 22.38 -10.47 -10.51
N SER A 627 23.61 -10.38 -9.99
CA SER A 627 24.04 -11.22 -8.84
C SER A 627 25.03 -10.55 -7.87
N GLY A 628 25.21 -9.24 -7.93
CA GLY A 628 26.10 -8.50 -7.04
C GLY A 628 25.42 -8.10 -5.72
N ALA A 629 26.05 -8.33 -4.57
CA ALA A 629 25.47 -8.08 -3.24
C ALA A 629 26.16 -6.93 -2.49
N ASN A 630 25.51 -6.38 -1.45
CA ASN A 630 26.07 -5.35 -0.56
C ASN A 630 26.51 -4.05 -1.30
N ASN A 631 25.87 -3.68 -2.41
CA ASN A 631 26.20 -2.46 -3.14
C ASN A 631 25.34 -1.26 -2.71
N THR A 632 25.93 -0.07 -2.70
CA THR A 632 25.21 1.19 -2.40
C THR A 632 25.39 2.17 -3.55
N ALA A 633 24.39 2.29 -4.43
CA ALA A 633 24.34 3.23 -5.54
C ALA A 633 23.35 4.37 -5.26
N VAL A 634 23.84 5.60 -5.14
CA VAL A 634 23.04 6.81 -4.86
C VAL A 634 23.35 7.88 -5.91
N GLY A 635 22.47 7.98 -6.91
CA GLY A 635 22.61 8.87 -8.07
C GLY A 635 21.97 8.28 -9.31
N LYS A 636 21.60 9.13 -10.27
CA LYS A 636 21.16 8.66 -11.59
C LYS A 636 22.31 7.92 -12.28
N SER A 637 22.03 6.71 -12.79
CA SER A 637 23.01 5.85 -13.48
C SER A 637 24.27 5.54 -12.68
N ALA A 638 24.19 5.60 -11.34
CA ALA A 638 25.25 5.12 -10.46
C ALA A 638 25.31 3.58 -10.52
N LEU A 639 26.51 3.04 -10.74
CA LEU A 639 26.80 1.60 -10.77
C LEU A 639 25.92 0.81 -11.77
N SER A 640 25.50 1.46 -12.87
CA SER A 640 24.50 0.98 -13.83
C SER A 640 24.91 -0.31 -14.55
N ALA A 641 26.15 -0.41 -15.04
CA ALA A 641 26.65 -1.59 -15.76
C ALA A 641 27.13 -2.74 -14.85
N ASN A 642 26.90 -2.67 -13.52
CA ASN A 642 27.19 -3.78 -12.62
C ASN A 642 26.35 -5.00 -13.03
N VAL A 643 26.98 -6.17 -13.17
CA VAL A 643 26.30 -7.46 -13.40
C VAL A 643 26.46 -8.42 -12.22
N THR A 644 27.65 -8.46 -11.60
CA THR A 644 28.04 -9.44 -10.56
C THR A 644 28.92 -8.85 -9.44
N THR A 645 29.17 -7.54 -9.42
CA THR A 645 30.10 -6.90 -8.48
C THR A 645 29.45 -6.72 -7.11
N SER A 646 30.25 -6.88 -6.06
CA SER A 646 29.77 -6.76 -4.68
C SER A 646 30.54 -5.68 -3.92
N ASN A 647 30.02 -5.32 -2.75
CA ASN A 647 30.64 -4.41 -1.77
C ASN A 647 30.97 -3.00 -2.31
N SER A 648 30.36 -2.58 -3.42
CA SER A 648 30.74 -1.35 -4.11
C SER A 648 29.81 -0.18 -3.75
N THR A 649 30.40 0.98 -3.44
CA THR A 649 29.69 2.21 -3.04
C THR A 649 29.87 3.26 -4.13
N ALA A 650 28.78 3.70 -4.76
CA ALA A 650 28.75 4.67 -5.85
C ALA A 650 27.79 5.82 -5.51
N VAL A 651 28.31 6.96 -5.04
CA VAL A 651 27.53 8.13 -4.63
C VAL A 651 27.83 9.31 -5.55
N GLY A 652 26.97 9.54 -6.55
CA GLY A 652 27.12 10.61 -7.53
C GLY A 652 26.46 10.30 -8.87
N PHE A 653 26.30 11.32 -9.71
CA PHE A 653 25.88 11.13 -11.09
C PHE A 653 26.97 10.37 -11.87
N ASN A 654 26.58 9.27 -12.52
CA ASN A 654 27.45 8.36 -13.26
C ASN A 654 28.65 7.77 -12.47
N ALA A 655 28.62 7.77 -11.12
CA ALA A 655 29.66 7.13 -10.32
C ALA A 655 29.71 5.61 -10.61
N LEU A 656 30.90 5.07 -10.91
CA LEU A 656 31.12 3.66 -11.30
C LEU A 656 30.21 3.15 -12.45
N ILE A 657 29.74 4.02 -13.35
CA ILE A 657 28.71 3.70 -14.35
C ILE A 657 29.05 2.49 -15.25
N LEU A 658 30.33 2.25 -15.58
CA LEU A 658 30.78 1.12 -16.42
C LEU A 658 31.34 -0.10 -15.64
N SER A 659 31.26 -0.11 -14.30
CA SER A 659 32.07 -1.03 -13.50
C SER A 659 31.52 -2.45 -13.37
N THR A 660 32.36 -3.42 -13.73
CA THR A 660 32.17 -4.86 -13.55
C THR A 660 33.21 -5.48 -12.60
N ALA A 661 33.83 -4.66 -11.73
CA ALA A 661 34.71 -5.10 -10.63
C ALA A 661 34.21 -4.68 -9.24
N ALA A 662 34.56 -5.47 -8.22
CA ALA A 662 34.09 -5.38 -6.84
C ALA A 662 34.94 -4.48 -5.94
N ASP A 663 34.44 -4.26 -4.71
CA ASP A 663 35.14 -3.56 -3.60
C ASP A 663 35.52 -2.10 -3.91
N ASN A 664 34.79 -1.46 -4.83
CA ASN A 664 35.09 -0.10 -5.29
C ASN A 664 34.25 0.97 -4.56
N THR A 665 34.90 2.02 -4.08
CA THR A 665 34.25 3.22 -3.49
C THR A 665 34.44 4.41 -4.41
N ALA A 666 33.34 5.01 -4.88
CA ALA A 666 33.30 6.21 -5.72
C ALA A 666 32.32 7.23 -5.13
N VAL A 667 32.83 8.37 -4.65
CA VAL A 667 32.03 9.44 -4.05
C VAL A 667 32.30 10.76 -4.77
N GLY A 668 31.44 11.08 -5.73
CA GLY A 668 31.57 12.24 -6.61
C GLY A 668 30.95 12.01 -7.98
N SER A 669 30.53 13.09 -8.65
CA SER A 669 30.12 13.01 -10.06
C SER A 669 31.29 12.56 -10.92
N GLY A 670 31.08 11.56 -11.77
CA GLY A 670 32.11 11.02 -12.66
C GLY A 670 33.32 10.37 -11.97
N SER A 671 33.19 9.94 -10.70
CA SER A 671 34.28 9.18 -10.06
C SER A 671 34.25 7.71 -10.50
N LEU A 672 35.42 7.17 -10.86
CA LEU A 672 35.60 5.80 -11.39
C LEU A 672 34.65 5.46 -12.57
N ASP A 673 34.29 6.44 -13.40
CA ASP A 673 33.23 6.29 -14.41
C ASP A 673 33.64 5.45 -15.64
N ALA A 674 34.93 5.42 -16.02
CA ALA A 674 35.44 4.48 -17.03
C ALA A 674 35.93 3.12 -16.46
N ASN A 675 35.88 2.92 -15.14
CA ASN A 675 36.37 1.67 -14.54
C ASN A 675 35.55 0.50 -15.06
N THR A 676 36.23 -0.54 -15.56
CA THR A 676 35.58 -1.80 -15.98
C THR A 676 35.97 -2.92 -15.03
N SER A 677 37.27 -3.20 -14.89
CA SER A 677 37.78 -4.42 -14.25
C SER A 677 38.76 -4.16 -13.11
N GLY A 678 38.99 -2.90 -12.74
CA GLY A 678 39.80 -2.53 -11.58
C GLY A 678 39.04 -2.68 -10.25
N SER A 679 39.58 -3.43 -9.30
CA SER A 679 38.97 -3.66 -7.98
C SER A 679 39.67 -2.88 -6.85
N SER A 680 39.01 -2.79 -5.69
CA SER A 680 39.58 -2.20 -4.47
C SER A 680 40.01 -0.73 -4.61
N ASN A 681 39.39 0.02 -5.53
CA ASN A 681 39.70 1.43 -5.77
C ASN A 681 38.83 2.36 -4.91
N THR A 682 39.41 3.45 -4.40
CA THR A 682 38.70 4.48 -3.62
C THR A 682 38.86 5.85 -4.28
N GLY A 683 37.87 6.28 -5.06
CA GLY A 683 37.75 7.62 -5.61
C GLY A 683 36.81 8.50 -4.78
N ILE A 684 37.30 9.64 -4.29
CA ILE A 684 36.51 10.61 -3.52
C ILE A 684 36.79 12.01 -4.07
N GLY A 685 35.86 12.52 -4.87
CA GLY A 685 35.96 13.80 -5.57
C GLY A 685 35.41 13.73 -6.99
N THR A 686 35.07 14.89 -7.56
CA THR A 686 34.66 15.00 -8.97
C THR A 686 35.80 14.50 -9.88
N ASN A 687 35.47 13.58 -10.78
CA ASN A 687 36.38 12.95 -11.75
C ASN A 687 37.61 12.23 -11.12
N ALA A 688 37.55 11.85 -9.83
CA ALA A 688 38.61 11.05 -9.22
C ALA A 688 38.64 9.64 -9.83
N LEU A 689 39.82 9.21 -10.32
CA LEU A 689 40.05 7.93 -11.02
C LEU A 689 39.20 7.74 -12.30
N SER A 690 38.78 8.81 -12.96
CA SER A 690 37.86 8.76 -14.11
C SER A 690 38.35 7.86 -15.26
N ALA A 691 39.63 7.88 -15.62
CA ALA A 691 40.18 7.08 -16.72
C ALA A 691 40.74 5.69 -16.32
N VAL A 692 40.54 5.24 -15.08
CA VAL A 692 40.87 3.84 -14.72
C VAL A 692 40.04 2.91 -15.58
N VAL A 693 40.67 1.90 -16.19
CA VAL A 693 39.95 0.82 -16.91
C VAL A 693 40.18 -0.54 -16.23
N THR A 694 41.46 -0.83 -15.91
CA THR A 694 41.94 -2.10 -15.31
C THR A 694 42.72 -1.90 -14.01
N GLY A 695 43.12 -0.67 -13.67
CA GLY A 695 43.93 -0.35 -12.50
C GLY A 695 43.23 -0.67 -11.18
N SER A 696 43.93 -1.30 -10.23
CA SER A 696 43.38 -1.79 -8.96
C SER A 696 44.16 -1.29 -7.75
N ASN A 697 43.54 -1.30 -6.57
CA ASN A 697 44.11 -0.81 -5.30
C ASN A 697 44.52 0.68 -5.32
N CYS A 698 43.89 1.52 -6.15
CA CYS A 698 44.20 2.94 -6.23
C CYS A 698 43.31 3.78 -5.29
N THR A 699 43.92 4.70 -4.54
CA THR A 699 43.23 5.65 -3.66
C THR A 699 43.39 7.06 -4.22
N ALA A 700 42.29 7.77 -4.48
CA ALA A 700 42.28 9.11 -5.03
C ALA A 700 41.29 10.00 -4.27
N ILE A 701 41.81 10.91 -3.44
CA ILE A 701 41.01 11.81 -2.60
C ILE A 701 41.29 13.25 -3.01
N GLY A 702 40.41 13.80 -3.84
CA GLY A 702 40.52 15.14 -4.40
C GLY A 702 39.86 15.25 -5.78
N LYS A 703 39.52 16.47 -6.19
CA LYS A 703 39.09 16.77 -7.56
C LYS A 703 40.23 16.41 -8.52
N ASN A 704 39.91 15.67 -9.59
CA ASN A 704 40.86 15.21 -10.61
C ASN A 704 42.06 14.41 -10.06
N ALA A 705 41.99 13.85 -8.84
CA ALA A 705 43.04 12.98 -8.33
C ALA A 705 43.09 11.68 -9.16
N LEU A 706 44.29 11.32 -9.64
CA LEU A 706 44.51 10.18 -10.55
C LEU A 706 43.59 10.19 -11.79
N LEU A 707 43.31 11.39 -12.35
CA LEU A 707 42.34 11.59 -13.45
C LEU A 707 42.58 10.68 -14.66
N LEU A 708 43.82 10.60 -15.17
CA LEU A 708 44.19 9.83 -16.37
C LEU A 708 44.77 8.43 -16.07
N ASN A 709 44.78 8.01 -14.81
CA ASN A 709 45.49 6.81 -14.35
C ASN A 709 44.91 5.51 -14.91
N THR A 710 45.71 4.74 -15.65
CA THR A 710 45.35 3.36 -16.07
C THR A 710 46.02 2.27 -15.23
N ALA A 711 46.94 2.64 -14.34
CA ALA A 711 47.81 1.77 -13.55
C ALA A 711 47.25 1.42 -12.15
N SER A 712 47.93 0.50 -11.46
CA SER A 712 47.55 -0.04 -10.14
C SER A 712 48.43 0.45 -8.98
N ASN A 713 47.93 0.30 -7.75
CA ASN A 713 48.63 0.54 -6.49
C ASN A 713 49.10 2.00 -6.28
N ASN A 714 48.35 2.99 -6.77
CA ASN A 714 48.69 4.41 -6.63
C ASN A 714 47.83 5.11 -5.56
N THR A 715 48.45 5.91 -4.70
CA THR A 715 47.78 6.76 -3.70
C THR A 715 47.94 8.23 -4.07
N ALA A 716 46.83 8.97 -4.17
CA ALA A 716 46.78 10.40 -4.46
C ALA A 716 45.83 11.12 -3.50
N VAL A 717 46.33 12.06 -2.70
CA VAL A 717 45.55 12.83 -1.73
C VAL A 717 45.83 14.31 -1.93
N GLY A 718 44.90 14.98 -2.62
CA GLY A 718 45.02 16.38 -3.04
C GLY A 718 44.29 16.63 -4.36
N SER A 719 43.91 17.89 -4.60
CA SER A 719 43.44 18.29 -5.95
C SER A 719 44.59 18.15 -6.95
N GLU A 720 44.30 17.54 -8.09
CA GLU A 720 45.25 17.36 -9.21
C GLU A 720 46.54 16.61 -8.79
N ALA A 721 46.46 15.68 -7.83
CA ALA A 721 47.56 14.78 -7.48
C ALA A 721 47.59 13.55 -8.41
N LEU A 722 48.76 13.22 -8.99
CA LEU A 722 48.96 12.17 -10.01
C LEU A 722 47.97 12.28 -11.20
N ASP A 723 47.52 13.48 -11.57
CA ASP A 723 46.40 13.66 -12.48
C ASP A 723 46.69 13.24 -13.93
N ALA A 724 47.93 13.41 -14.40
CA ALA A 724 48.38 12.96 -15.72
C ALA A 724 49.14 11.62 -15.73
N ASN A 725 49.15 10.86 -14.62
CA ASN A 725 49.72 9.51 -14.64
C ASN A 725 48.95 8.62 -15.62
N VAL A 726 49.68 7.80 -16.39
CA VAL A 726 49.10 6.81 -17.30
C VAL A 726 49.49 5.40 -16.86
N SER A 727 50.78 5.10 -16.85
CA SER A 727 51.36 3.76 -16.68
C SER A 727 52.04 3.50 -15.32
N GLY A 728 52.34 4.54 -14.54
CA GLY A 728 53.16 4.43 -13.35
C GLY A 728 52.45 3.71 -12.21
N THR A 729 53.08 2.71 -11.59
CA THR A 729 52.56 1.93 -10.45
C THR A 729 53.30 2.24 -9.14
N GLY A 730 52.64 2.03 -7.99
CA GLY A 730 53.28 2.10 -6.67
C GLY A 730 53.53 3.52 -6.15
N ASN A 731 53.00 4.55 -6.82
CA ASN A 731 53.27 5.94 -6.49
C ASN A 731 52.41 6.44 -5.32
N THR A 732 52.98 7.26 -4.45
CA THR A 732 52.28 7.93 -3.35
C THR A 732 52.42 9.45 -3.48
N ALA A 733 51.32 10.17 -3.69
CA ALA A 733 51.27 11.61 -3.89
C ALA A 733 50.34 12.26 -2.85
N VAL A 734 50.89 13.06 -1.93
CA VAL A 734 50.14 13.72 -0.86
C VAL A 734 50.41 15.22 -0.90
N GLY A 735 49.49 15.96 -1.50
CA GLY A 735 49.59 17.41 -1.72
C GLY A 735 48.99 17.84 -3.06
N ARG A 736 48.53 19.09 -3.14
CA ARG A 736 48.02 19.66 -4.41
C ARG A 736 49.11 19.67 -5.48
N SER A 737 48.80 19.11 -6.64
CA SER A 737 49.70 18.99 -7.80
C SER A 737 51.00 18.22 -7.51
N SER A 738 50.97 17.24 -6.59
CA SER A 738 52.11 16.34 -6.38
C SER A 738 52.12 15.22 -7.43
N LEU A 739 53.30 14.90 -7.97
CA LEU A 739 53.51 13.91 -9.06
C LEU A 739 52.58 14.11 -10.29
N GLY A 740 52.22 15.35 -10.62
CA GLY A 740 51.21 15.65 -11.67
C GLY A 740 51.50 14.99 -13.02
N LEU A 741 52.73 15.10 -13.54
CA LEU A 741 53.12 14.58 -14.87
C LEU A 741 53.71 13.15 -14.86
N ASN A 742 53.73 12.47 -13.71
CA ASN A 742 54.47 11.23 -13.50
C ASN A 742 53.88 10.04 -14.28
N THR A 743 54.65 9.43 -15.18
CA THR A 743 54.29 8.14 -15.81
C THR A 743 55.14 6.95 -15.33
N ALA A 744 55.97 7.19 -14.31
CA ALA A 744 56.97 6.29 -13.73
C ALA A 744 56.52 5.60 -12.43
N ASN A 745 57.36 4.69 -11.90
CA ASN A 745 57.02 3.80 -10.79
C ASN A 745 57.65 4.20 -9.45
N ASP A 746 56.98 3.78 -8.36
CA ASP A 746 57.50 3.70 -6.99
C ASP A 746 57.98 5.04 -6.40
N ASN A 747 57.44 6.16 -6.88
CA ASN A 747 57.78 7.49 -6.38
C ASN A 747 56.89 7.92 -5.19
N THR A 748 57.49 8.50 -4.15
CA THR A 748 56.81 9.06 -2.98
C THR A 748 56.98 10.58 -2.93
N ALA A 749 55.89 11.33 -3.09
CA ALA A 749 55.83 12.77 -3.05
C ALA A 749 54.89 13.26 -1.93
N VAL A 750 55.43 14.00 -0.95
CA VAL A 750 54.66 14.53 0.19
C VAL A 750 54.92 16.03 0.32
N GLY A 751 54.03 16.84 -0.25
CA GLY A 751 54.14 18.29 -0.35
C GLY A 751 53.41 18.84 -1.58
N SER A 752 53.01 20.12 -1.57
CA SER A 752 52.53 20.74 -2.81
C SER A 752 53.72 20.96 -3.76
N GLY A 753 53.55 20.61 -5.04
CA GLY A 753 54.62 20.68 -6.04
C GLY A 753 55.78 19.69 -5.84
N ALA A 754 55.64 18.68 -4.99
CA ALA A 754 56.65 17.63 -4.87
C ALA A 754 56.62 16.71 -6.10
N LEU A 755 57.77 16.50 -6.75
CA LEU A 755 57.95 15.69 -7.96
C LEU A 755 56.97 16.02 -9.11
N ASP A 756 56.49 17.26 -9.22
CA ASP A 756 55.39 17.63 -10.12
C ASP A 756 55.72 17.52 -11.62
N ALA A 757 56.97 17.80 -12.01
CA ALA A 757 57.47 17.65 -13.39
C ALA A 757 58.05 16.26 -13.71
N ASN A 758 58.06 15.30 -12.78
CA ASN A 758 58.61 13.96 -13.06
C ASN A 758 57.87 13.32 -14.23
N THR A 759 58.60 12.69 -15.14
CA THR A 759 57.99 11.94 -16.25
C THR A 759 58.40 10.48 -16.22
N SER A 760 59.70 10.16 -16.25
CA SER A 760 60.20 8.78 -16.30
C SER A 760 61.03 8.33 -15.10
N GLY A 761 61.35 9.22 -14.15
CA GLY A 761 62.21 8.90 -13.00
C GLY A 761 61.51 7.99 -11.98
N THR A 762 62.18 6.94 -11.51
CA THR A 762 61.64 5.91 -10.61
C THR A 762 62.25 5.96 -9.21
N ASN A 763 61.56 5.37 -8.23
CA ASN A 763 62.06 5.19 -6.85
C ASN A 763 62.42 6.50 -6.10
N ASN A 764 61.92 7.66 -6.55
CA ASN A 764 62.24 8.96 -5.95
C ASN A 764 61.38 9.25 -4.71
N THR A 765 61.98 9.81 -3.66
CA THR A 765 61.30 10.20 -2.41
C THR A 765 61.44 11.71 -2.17
N GLY A 766 60.43 12.50 -2.55
CA GLY A 766 60.36 13.95 -2.34
C GLY A 766 59.42 14.35 -1.20
N ILE A 767 59.96 14.67 -0.02
CA ILE A 767 59.21 15.08 1.17
C ILE A 767 59.51 16.55 1.49
N GLY A 768 58.57 17.43 1.13
CA GLY A 768 58.69 18.87 1.27
C GLY A 768 57.99 19.61 0.12
N ALA A 769 57.65 20.88 0.33
CA ALA A 769 57.16 21.73 -0.76
C ALA A 769 58.28 21.90 -1.81
N ASN A 770 57.96 21.64 -3.08
CA ASN A 770 58.88 21.66 -4.22
C ASN A 770 60.12 20.76 -4.04
N ALA A 771 60.03 19.66 -3.29
CA ALA A 771 61.09 18.65 -3.28
C ALA A 771 61.12 17.93 -4.64
N LEU A 772 62.29 17.84 -5.28
CA LEU A 772 62.49 17.18 -6.60
C LEU A 772 61.57 17.67 -7.74
N SER A 773 61.05 18.90 -7.69
CA SER A 773 60.16 19.45 -8.74
C SER A 773 60.82 19.58 -10.12
N GLY A 774 62.15 19.64 -10.19
CA GLY A 774 62.92 19.70 -11.44
C GLY A 774 63.22 18.34 -12.08
N VAL A 775 62.92 17.22 -11.40
CA VAL A 775 63.18 15.88 -11.94
C VAL A 775 62.29 15.65 -13.14
N VAL A 776 62.90 15.18 -14.23
CA VAL A 776 62.19 14.70 -15.43
C VAL A 776 62.47 13.21 -15.65
N THR A 777 63.72 12.79 -15.46
CA THR A 777 64.26 11.46 -15.81
C THR A 777 65.17 10.82 -14.76
N GLY A 778 65.41 11.47 -13.61
CA GLY A 778 66.33 10.96 -12.58
C GLY A 778 65.71 9.87 -11.70
N ASP A 779 66.48 8.84 -11.38
CA ASP A 779 66.07 7.70 -10.55
C ASP A 779 66.63 7.79 -9.12
N ASN A 780 66.05 7.04 -8.18
CA ASN A 780 66.56 6.75 -6.84
C ASN A 780 66.83 7.96 -5.92
N CYS A 781 66.36 9.17 -6.28
CA CYS A 781 66.71 10.38 -5.53
C CYS A 781 65.85 10.56 -4.27
N THR A 782 66.49 10.84 -3.14
CA THR A 782 65.83 11.10 -1.86
C THR A 782 66.00 12.57 -1.47
N ALA A 783 64.92 13.34 -1.43
CA ALA A 783 64.91 14.76 -1.07
C ALA A 783 63.95 15.01 0.11
N ILE A 784 64.49 15.29 1.30
CA ILE A 784 63.72 15.54 2.52
C ILE A 784 64.01 16.96 2.98
N GLY A 785 63.16 17.90 2.58
CA GLY A 785 63.30 19.32 2.85
C GLY A 785 62.55 20.19 1.82
N LYS A 786 62.23 21.43 2.21
CA LYS A 786 61.72 22.42 1.26
C LYS A 786 62.79 22.72 0.21
N ASN A 787 62.41 22.67 -1.07
CA ASN A 787 63.29 22.90 -2.22
C ASN A 787 64.55 22.00 -2.25
N ALA A 788 64.56 20.84 -1.58
CA ALA A 788 65.66 19.89 -1.69
C ALA A 788 65.67 19.26 -3.11
N LEU A 789 66.85 19.22 -3.75
CA LEU A 789 67.01 18.77 -5.15
C LEU A 789 66.03 19.43 -6.15
N VAL A 790 65.67 20.70 -5.94
CA VAL A 790 64.59 21.40 -6.70
C VAL A 790 64.85 21.56 -8.20
N LEU A 791 66.12 21.57 -8.65
CA LEU A 791 66.51 21.62 -10.08
C LEU A 791 67.07 20.30 -10.64
N ASN A 792 67.09 19.23 -9.84
CA ASN A 792 67.79 17.99 -10.17
C ASN A 792 67.22 17.27 -11.39
N THR A 793 68.06 16.87 -12.35
CA THR A 793 67.67 16.01 -13.49
C THR A 793 68.41 14.67 -13.53
N ALA A 794 69.29 14.41 -12.56
CA ALA A 794 70.16 13.23 -12.48
C ALA A 794 69.74 12.26 -11.37
N SER A 795 70.28 11.03 -11.42
CA SER A 795 69.93 9.92 -10.53
C SER A 795 70.80 9.86 -9.25
N ASP A 796 70.37 9.02 -8.31
CA ASP A 796 71.16 8.52 -7.16
C ASP A 796 71.63 9.61 -6.17
N ASN A 797 70.91 10.74 -6.10
CA ASN A 797 71.22 11.83 -5.17
C ASN A 797 70.36 11.79 -3.89
N THR A 798 71.01 11.94 -2.72
CA THR A 798 70.36 12.09 -1.41
C THR A 798 70.55 13.51 -0.88
N ALA A 799 69.48 14.19 -0.50
CA ALA A 799 69.45 15.54 0.02
C ALA A 799 68.51 15.65 1.23
N VAL A 800 69.05 15.81 2.44
CA VAL A 800 68.28 15.87 3.69
C VAL A 800 68.55 17.21 4.37
N GLY A 801 67.67 18.18 4.13
CA GLY A 801 67.79 19.55 4.61
C GLY A 801 67.06 20.55 3.70
N SER A 802 66.72 21.73 4.23
CA SER A 802 66.25 22.83 3.38
C SER A 802 67.40 23.28 2.46
N LEU A 803 67.11 23.45 1.17
CA LEU A 803 68.10 23.87 0.16
C LEU A 803 69.36 22.96 0.11
N SER A 804 69.23 21.66 0.38
CA SER A 804 70.33 20.73 0.11
C SER A 804 70.27 20.28 -1.36
N LEU A 805 71.41 20.34 -2.06
CA LEU A 805 71.55 20.05 -3.49
C LEU A 805 70.55 20.82 -4.38
N ASP A 806 70.12 22.03 -4.00
CA ASP A 806 69.03 22.73 -4.70
C ASP A 806 69.45 23.25 -6.08
N ALA A 807 70.73 23.55 -6.30
CA ALA A 807 71.27 23.87 -7.63
C ALA A 807 71.65 22.65 -8.50
N ASN A 808 71.56 21.41 -8.01
CA ASN A 808 72.03 20.25 -8.78
C ASN A 808 71.24 20.12 -10.07
N THR A 809 71.92 19.83 -11.19
CA THR A 809 71.27 19.57 -12.47
C THR A 809 71.65 18.20 -13.02
N SER A 810 72.95 17.89 -13.14
CA SER A 810 73.43 16.64 -13.73
C SER A 810 74.43 15.86 -12.86
N GLY A 811 74.64 16.25 -11.60
CA GLY A 811 75.49 15.51 -10.66
C GLY A 811 74.80 14.22 -10.18
N VAL A 812 75.56 13.13 -10.06
CA VAL A 812 75.10 11.77 -9.68
C VAL A 812 75.84 11.30 -8.42
N ASP A 813 75.26 10.37 -7.66
CA ASP A 813 75.84 9.77 -6.44
C ASP A 813 76.09 10.75 -5.27
N ASN A 814 75.49 11.94 -5.26
CA ASN A 814 75.77 12.95 -4.23
C ASN A 814 74.89 12.79 -2.97
N THR A 815 75.50 12.87 -1.78
CA THR A 815 74.81 12.80 -0.48
C THR A 815 74.99 14.09 0.31
N GLY A 816 74.02 14.99 0.25
CA GLY A 816 73.91 16.19 1.10
C GLY A 816 73.02 15.95 2.32
N ILE A 817 73.53 16.21 3.53
CA ILE A 817 72.77 16.11 4.79
C ILE A 817 73.08 17.34 5.65
N GLY A 818 72.14 18.29 5.66
CA GLY A 818 72.25 19.59 6.32
C GLY A 818 71.60 20.70 5.51
N SER A 819 71.25 21.83 6.15
CA SER A 819 70.80 23.01 5.39
C SER A 819 71.94 23.52 4.51
N ASN A 820 71.65 23.77 3.25
CA ASN A 820 72.60 24.23 2.23
C ASN A 820 73.78 23.25 1.95
N ALA A 821 73.72 22.00 2.43
CA ALA A 821 74.73 21.00 2.13
C ALA A 821 74.73 20.71 0.62
N LEU A 822 75.89 20.84 -0.04
CA LEU A 822 76.04 20.76 -1.50
C LEU A 822 75.15 21.78 -2.29
N GLY A 823 74.73 22.88 -1.66
CA GLY A 823 73.72 23.79 -2.23
C GLY A 823 74.04 24.34 -3.63
N ALA A 824 75.31 24.69 -3.92
CA ALA A 824 75.72 25.19 -5.24
C ALA A 824 76.22 24.10 -6.22
N ASN A 825 76.16 22.80 -5.88
CA ASN A 825 76.55 21.73 -6.81
C ASN A 825 75.72 21.82 -8.08
N VAL A 826 76.34 21.71 -9.26
CA VAL A 826 75.65 21.71 -10.56
C VAL A 826 75.81 20.38 -11.30
N THR A 827 77.02 19.82 -11.32
CA THR A 827 77.34 18.58 -12.07
C THR A 827 78.36 17.65 -11.38
N GLY A 828 78.85 17.97 -10.18
CA GLY A 828 79.86 17.16 -9.49
C GLY A 828 79.32 15.80 -9.07
N LEU A 829 80.18 14.77 -9.02
CA LEU A 829 79.79 13.38 -8.80
C LEU A 829 80.34 12.81 -7.48
N ARG A 830 79.60 11.86 -6.89
CA ARG A 830 80.04 11.04 -5.73
C ARG A 830 80.41 11.85 -4.46
N ASN A 831 79.95 13.09 -4.35
CA ASN A 831 80.29 13.93 -3.19
C ASN A 831 79.42 13.62 -1.97
N THR A 832 80.04 13.48 -0.79
CA THR A 832 79.35 13.32 0.49
C THR A 832 79.54 14.56 1.35
N ALA A 833 78.48 15.30 1.67
CA ALA A 833 78.50 16.51 2.48
C ALA A 833 77.52 16.42 3.66
N VAL A 834 78.04 16.23 4.88
CA VAL A 834 77.26 16.06 6.11
C VAL A 834 77.56 17.19 7.10
N GLY A 835 76.70 18.19 7.14
CA GLY A 835 76.81 19.39 7.97
C GLY A 835 76.12 20.60 7.34
N ASN A 836 75.82 21.64 8.13
CA ASN A 836 75.40 22.91 7.56
C ASN A 836 76.55 23.53 6.75
N ASP A 837 76.23 24.03 5.55
CA ASP A 837 77.17 24.63 4.60
C ASP A 837 78.39 23.74 4.25
N ALA A 838 78.28 22.42 4.43
CA ALA A 838 79.30 21.47 3.97
C ALA A 838 79.29 21.40 2.42
N LEU A 839 80.46 21.50 1.80
CA LEU A 839 80.65 21.60 0.34
C LEU A 839 79.78 22.67 -0.36
N LEU A 840 79.51 23.81 0.31
CA LEU A 840 78.52 24.79 -0.14
C LEU A 840 78.75 25.34 -1.57
N VAL A 841 80.01 25.56 -1.98
CA VAL A 841 80.38 26.41 -3.14
C VAL A 841 80.74 25.60 -4.40
N ALA A 842 80.17 24.40 -4.56
CA ALA A 842 80.41 23.42 -5.65
C ALA A 842 80.01 23.86 -7.10
N ALA A 843 80.37 25.08 -7.50
CA ALA A 843 79.98 25.73 -8.75
C ALA A 843 80.98 25.44 -9.89
N GLY A 844 81.20 24.16 -10.22
CA GLY A 844 82.15 23.73 -11.24
C GLY A 844 81.80 22.39 -11.88
N THR A 845 82.41 22.07 -13.02
CA THR A 845 82.03 20.87 -13.80
C THR A 845 82.88 19.62 -13.52
N THR A 846 83.63 19.58 -12.40
CA THR A 846 84.73 18.61 -12.16
C THR A 846 85.16 18.51 -10.68
N ASP A 847 84.28 18.74 -9.71
CA ASP A 847 84.57 18.65 -8.28
C ASP A 847 84.08 17.32 -7.66
N ASP A 848 84.61 16.22 -8.19
CA ASP A 848 84.20 14.84 -7.87
C ASP A 848 84.86 14.23 -6.61
N ASP A 849 84.22 13.21 -6.03
CA ASP A 849 84.78 12.32 -4.99
C ASP A 849 85.23 13.02 -3.69
N ASN A 850 84.62 14.16 -3.33
CA ASN A 850 84.90 14.85 -2.06
C ASN A 850 84.01 14.33 -0.92
N THR A 851 84.61 14.11 0.25
CA THR A 851 83.93 13.77 1.51
C THR A 851 84.11 14.89 2.53
N ALA A 852 83.04 15.60 2.87
CA ALA A 852 83.00 16.71 3.81
C ALA A 852 82.05 16.40 4.98
N VAL A 853 82.58 16.14 6.18
CA VAL A 853 81.79 15.79 7.37
C VAL A 853 82.07 16.78 8.50
N GLY A 854 81.17 17.74 8.66
CA GLY A 854 81.25 18.81 9.66
C GLY A 854 80.73 20.14 9.12
N GLU A 855 80.27 21.01 10.03
CA GLU A 855 79.88 22.39 9.71
C GLU A 855 80.98 23.12 8.95
N GLY A 856 80.65 23.64 7.76
CA GLY A 856 81.58 24.38 6.90
C GLY A 856 82.83 23.61 6.46
N SER A 857 82.82 22.26 6.52
CA SER A 857 83.91 21.45 5.95
C SER A 857 83.94 21.57 4.42
N LEU A 858 85.13 21.73 3.84
CA LEU A 858 85.37 21.97 2.41
C LEU A 858 84.48 23.07 1.78
N LYS A 859 84.14 24.11 2.56
CA LYS A 859 83.15 25.12 2.17
C LYS A 859 83.53 25.97 0.93
N ALA A 860 84.82 26.14 0.63
CA ALA A 860 85.33 26.99 -0.45
C ALA A 860 85.73 26.24 -1.75
N VAL A 861 85.37 24.96 -1.88
CA VAL A 861 85.61 24.11 -3.07
C VAL A 861 85.12 24.80 -4.36
N ASN A 862 85.82 24.55 -5.49
CA ASN A 862 85.51 25.12 -6.81
C ASN A 862 85.92 24.14 -7.93
N ALA A 863 85.61 24.46 -9.19
CA ALA A 863 85.86 23.61 -10.37
C ALA A 863 87.25 22.96 -10.41
N GLY A 864 87.28 21.63 -10.57
CA GLY A 864 88.50 20.81 -10.65
C GLY A 864 89.06 20.33 -9.31
N THR A 865 88.35 20.60 -8.20
CA THR A 865 88.74 20.21 -6.83
C THR A 865 88.15 18.84 -6.46
N GLY A 866 88.97 17.79 -6.48
CA GLY A 866 88.47 16.41 -6.29
C GLY A 866 89.28 15.55 -5.34
N GLU A 867 88.69 14.40 -4.97
CA GLU A 867 89.31 13.34 -4.17
C GLU A 867 89.74 13.80 -2.74
N ASN A 868 89.11 14.85 -2.19
CA ASN A 868 89.44 15.37 -0.85
C ASN A 868 88.56 14.77 0.26
N THR A 869 89.17 14.37 1.38
CA THR A 869 88.46 13.91 2.59
C THR A 869 88.68 14.88 3.74
N ALA A 870 87.65 15.62 4.14
CA ALA A 870 87.67 16.56 5.26
C ALA A 870 86.64 16.18 6.33
N ILE A 871 87.10 15.79 7.51
CA ILE A 871 86.27 15.34 8.62
C ILE A 871 86.57 16.20 9.86
N GLY A 872 85.61 17.05 10.22
CA GLY A 872 85.65 17.99 11.34
C GLY A 872 85.10 19.38 10.94
N SER A 873 84.57 20.12 11.93
CA SER A 873 84.10 21.50 11.71
C SER A 873 85.24 22.38 11.16
N LEU A 874 84.95 23.13 10.09
CA LEU A 874 85.86 23.95 9.31
C LEU A 874 87.09 23.21 8.72
N SER A 875 87.08 21.88 8.68
CA SER A 875 88.14 21.09 8.05
C SER A 875 88.23 21.36 6.55
N GLY A 876 89.41 21.66 6.03
CA GLY A 876 89.65 21.97 4.62
C GLY A 876 88.84 23.17 4.10
N SER A 877 88.31 24.03 4.99
CA SER A 877 87.31 25.05 4.65
C SER A 877 87.78 26.11 3.64
N THR A 878 89.09 26.24 3.44
CA THR A 878 89.75 27.16 2.50
C THR A 878 90.19 26.52 1.18
N ILE A 879 90.04 25.20 1.00
CA ILE A 879 90.50 24.49 -0.22
C ILE A 879 89.64 24.92 -1.41
N THR A 880 90.27 25.45 -2.46
CA THR A 880 89.63 25.99 -3.67
C THR A 880 90.02 25.29 -4.97
N SER A 881 91.18 24.61 -5.05
CA SER A 881 91.63 23.90 -6.26
C SER A 881 92.69 22.83 -5.98
N GLY A 882 92.68 22.26 -4.77
CA GLY A 882 93.65 21.28 -4.30
C GLY A 882 93.04 19.89 -4.21
N ASN A 883 93.73 18.86 -4.71
CA ASN A 883 93.17 17.51 -4.85
C ASN A 883 93.86 16.49 -3.94
N ASN A 884 93.22 15.35 -3.70
CA ASN A 884 93.78 14.25 -2.89
C ASN A 884 94.19 14.66 -1.46
N ASN A 885 93.54 15.66 -0.86
CA ASN A 885 93.88 16.11 0.49
C ASN A 885 93.04 15.39 1.57
N THR A 886 93.70 14.89 2.61
CA THR A 886 93.06 14.32 3.81
C THR A 886 93.20 15.28 4.99
N MET A 887 92.08 15.72 5.56
CA MET A 887 91.99 16.77 6.58
C MET A 887 91.11 16.27 7.74
N LEU A 888 91.72 15.67 8.77
CA LEU A 888 91.00 14.97 9.84
C LEU A 888 91.17 15.70 11.19
N GLY A 889 90.24 16.60 11.50
CA GLY A 889 90.22 17.37 12.74
C GLY A 889 89.37 18.64 12.63
N ARG A 890 89.16 19.34 13.76
CA ARG A 890 88.60 20.70 13.70
C ARG A 890 89.65 21.62 13.08
N ASN A 891 89.25 22.43 12.11
CA ASN A 891 90.05 23.52 11.54
C ASN A 891 91.42 23.05 11.02
N THR A 892 91.45 21.93 10.28
CA THR A 892 92.67 21.40 9.65
C THR A 892 92.84 21.92 8.22
N GLY A 893 94.08 22.24 7.85
CA GLY A 893 94.45 22.88 6.59
C GLY A 893 93.95 24.32 6.38
N PRO A 894 93.86 25.21 7.41
CA PRO A 894 93.26 26.54 7.27
C PRO A 894 94.08 27.52 6.39
N THR A 895 95.32 27.19 6.02
CA THR A 895 96.09 27.94 5.01
C THR A 895 95.97 27.33 3.61
N LEU A 896 95.57 26.07 3.48
CA LEU A 896 95.57 25.33 2.21
C LEU A 896 94.46 25.82 1.27
N THR A 897 94.80 26.17 0.03
CA THR A 897 93.84 26.58 -1.01
C THR A 897 94.02 25.80 -2.32
N THR A 898 95.24 25.69 -2.85
CA THR A 898 95.51 25.07 -4.16
C THR A 898 96.46 23.86 -4.11
N GLY A 899 97.04 23.57 -2.94
CA GLY A 899 97.97 22.45 -2.76
C GLY A 899 97.29 21.07 -2.77
N SER A 900 98.02 20.04 -3.18
CA SER A 900 97.47 18.69 -3.41
C SER A 900 98.28 17.57 -2.73
N ASN A 901 97.66 16.41 -2.54
CA ASN A 901 98.24 15.22 -1.87
C ASN A 901 98.66 15.47 -0.39
N ASN A 902 98.02 16.40 0.32
CA ASN A 902 98.38 16.71 1.70
C ASN A 902 97.54 15.94 2.72
N ILE A 903 98.18 15.43 3.76
CA ILE A 903 97.55 14.73 4.88
C ILE A 903 97.78 15.56 6.14
N CYS A 904 96.72 16.09 6.74
CA CYS A 904 96.73 16.84 8.00
C CYS A 904 95.76 16.20 9.00
N ILE A 905 96.28 15.66 10.12
CA ILE A 905 95.50 14.89 11.09
C ILE A 905 95.69 15.46 12.51
N GLY A 906 94.58 15.84 13.13
CA GLY A 906 94.47 16.40 14.47
C GLY A 906 94.25 17.92 14.47
N ALA A 907 93.73 18.46 15.57
CA ALA A 907 93.16 19.82 15.56
C ALA A 907 94.19 20.93 15.26
N ASP A 908 93.78 21.89 14.42
CA ASP A 908 94.58 23.04 13.99
C ASP A 908 95.93 22.69 13.32
N THR A 909 96.06 21.49 12.70
CA THR A 909 97.23 21.16 11.86
C THR A 909 97.13 21.76 10.47
N ASP A 910 98.26 22.12 9.86
CA ASP A 910 98.31 22.88 8.61
C ASP A 910 99.53 22.54 7.71
N VAL A 911 99.49 23.06 6.48
CA VAL A 911 100.56 23.01 5.47
C VAL A 911 101.51 24.22 5.59
N SER A 912 102.70 24.16 4.99
CA SER A 912 103.65 25.29 5.05
C SER A 912 103.22 26.53 4.26
N ALA A 913 102.38 26.37 3.22
CA ALA A 913 101.90 27.45 2.37
C ALA A 913 100.63 27.02 1.59
N ALA A 914 99.87 27.99 1.06
CA ALA A 914 98.57 27.73 0.45
C ALA A 914 98.57 26.81 -0.79
N GLY A 915 99.70 26.72 -1.51
CA GLY A 915 99.90 25.82 -2.65
C GLY A 915 100.78 24.60 -2.35
N SER A 916 101.19 24.39 -1.10
CA SER A 916 102.10 23.30 -0.71
C SER A 916 101.49 21.93 -0.96
N SER A 917 102.31 20.97 -1.40
CA SER A 917 101.85 19.68 -1.88
C SER A 917 102.69 18.50 -1.38
N ASN A 918 102.06 17.33 -1.26
CA ASN A 918 102.67 16.08 -0.77
C ASN A 918 103.20 16.20 0.68
N GLN A 919 102.53 16.97 1.53
CA GLN A 919 102.90 17.17 2.93
C GLN A 919 102.14 16.23 3.87
N PHE A 920 102.80 15.70 4.89
CA PHE A 920 102.19 14.79 5.86
C PHE A 920 102.40 15.32 7.29
N SER A 921 101.33 15.84 7.89
CA SER A 921 101.30 16.48 9.21
C SER A 921 100.37 15.71 10.15
N ILE A 922 100.88 15.18 11.26
CA ILE A 922 100.04 14.59 12.33
C ILE A 922 100.37 15.22 13.67
N GLY A 923 99.36 15.75 14.37
CA GLY A 923 99.54 16.33 15.70
C GLY A 923 98.44 17.28 16.15
N LYS A 924 98.82 18.27 16.96
CA LYS A 924 97.97 19.43 17.29
C LYS A 924 98.77 20.70 17.06
N GLY A 925 98.25 21.64 16.26
CA GLY A 925 98.96 22.86 15.89
C GLY A 925 100.24 22.63 15.07
N VAL A 926 100.41 21.43 14.49
CA VAL A 926 101.58 21.10 13.66
C VAL A 926 101.41 21.73 12.29
N VAL A 927 102.35 22.61 11.94
CA VAL A 927 102.49 23.17 10.59
C VAL A 927 103.69 22.48 9.94
N ASN A 928 103.52 22.00 8.70
CA ASN A 928 104.66 21.44 7.96
C ASN A 928 105.67 22.52 7.58
N THR A 929 106.86 22.13 7.13
CA THR A 929 107.95 23.05 6.76
C THR A 929 108.35 22.99 5.29
N ALA A 930 108.05 21.90 4.57
CA ALA A 930 108.39 21.74 3.16
C ALA A 930 107.52 20.69 2.46
N ASP A 931 107.39 20.81 1.15
CA ASP A 931 106.75 19.79 0.29
C ASP A 931 107.57 18.49 0.31
N LYS A 932 106.87 17.33 0.32
CA LYS A 932 107.48 15.98 0.47
C LYS A 932 108.13 15.72 1.83
N ALA A 933 107.77 16.49 2.87
CA ALA A 933 108.22 16.26 4.23
C ALA A 933 107.11 15.67 5.13
N ILE A 934 107.51 14.72 5.98
CA ILE A 934 106.70 14.18 7.08
C ILE A 934 107.01 15.01 8.35
N VAL A 935 105.98 15.38 9.11
CA VAL A 935 106.08 15.98 10.44
C VAL A 935 105.05 15.34 11.37
N ILE A 936 105.51 14.73 12.47
CA ILE A 936 104.65 14.06 13.47
C ILE A 936 105.02 14.53 14.86
N GLY A 937 104.06 15.07 15.64
CA GLY A 937 104.28 15.55 17.00
C GLY A 937 103.25 16.57 17.49
N ASP A 938 103.71 17.66 18.11
CA ASP A 938 102.94 18.88 18.34
C ASP A 938 103.72 20.13 17.86
N ALA A 939 103.18 21.32 18.09
CA ALA A 939 103.79 22.58 17.69
C ALA A 939 105.18 22.87 18.33
N SER A 940 105.60 22.08 19.33
CA SER A 940 106.84 22.26 20.11
C SER A 940 107.83 21.09 20.01
N ASP A 941 107.36 19.84 19.89
CA ASP A 941 108.21 18.64 19.71
C ASP A 941 107.68 17.75 18.58
N HIS A 942 108.55 17.40 17.62
CA HIS A 942 108.18 16.63 16.43
C HIS A 942 109.37 15.87 15.82
N ILE A 943 109.05 14.80 15.09
CA ILE A 943 109.98 14.04 14.24
C ILE A 943 109.76 14.44 12.78
N ARG A 944 110.84 14.52 11.99
CA ARG A 944 110.78 14.82 10.55
C ARG A 944 111.48 13.76 9.68
N ASN A 945 111.17 13.83 8.38
CA ASN A 945 111.83 13.10 7.30
C ASN A 945 111.58 13.89 5.99
N ASP A 946 112.64 14.18 5.23
CA ASP A 946 112.59 14.92 3.96
C ASP A 946 113.05 14.01 2.81
N TRP A 947 112.20 13.86 1.79
CA TRP A 947 112.49 13.03 0.61
C TRP A 947 113.19 13.79 -0.54
N GLY A 948 113.49 15.08 -0.37
CA GLY A 948 114.18 15.91 -1.36
C GLY A 948 115.69 15.68 -1.46
N THR A 949 116.35 15.30 -0.37
CA THR A 949 117.81 15.05 -0.31
C THR A 949 118.17 13.95 0.68
N ASP A 950 118.94 12.95 0.26
CA ASP A 950 119.58 11.89 1.08
C ASP A 950 118.78 11.45 2.33
N ALA A 951 117.59 10.89 2.06
CA ALA A 951 116.55 10.58 3.03
C ALA A 951 117.07 9.82 4.26
N THR A 952 117.15 10.52 5.39
CA THR A 952 117.40 9.99 6.72
C THR A 952 116.43 10.61 7.71
N TRP A 953 116.01 9.86 8.73
CA TRP A 953 115.12 10.38 9.77
C TRP A 953 115.88 11.39 10.63
N ASP A 954 115.62 12.68 10.44
CA ASP A 954 116.23 13.72 11.25
C ASP A 954 115.51 13.87 12.59
N LYS A 955 116.30 13.86 13.67
CA LYS A 955 115.84 14.26 14.99
C LYS A 955 116.53 15.56 15.36
N VAL A 956 115.74 16.56 15.80
CA VAL A 956 116.27 17.86 16.22
C VAL A 956 117.35 17.67 17.28
N SER A 957 118.53 18.21 16.99
CA SER A 957 119.80 17.85 17.63
C SER A 957 120.53 19.09 18.18
N ASP A 958 119.79 20.13 18.52
CA ASP A 958 120.29 21.38 19.09
C ASP A 958 120.98 21.16 20.44
N GLU A 959 122.02 21.94 20.76
CA GLU A 959 122.71 21.88 22.05
C GLU A 959 121.78 22.23 23.22
N ARG A 960 120.85 23.18 23.02
CA ARG A 960 119.86 23.62 24.01
C ARG A 960 118.86 22.52 24.40
N MET A 961 118.75 21.46 23.60
CA MET A 961 117.88 20.31 23.83
C MET A 961 118.62 19.13 24.47
N LYS A 962 119.87 19.32 24.93
CA LYS A 962 120.76 18.25 25.41
C LYS A 962 121.40 18.57 26.76
N ASN A 963 121.51 17.55 27.61
CA ASN A 963 122.40 17.56 28.76
C ASN A 963 123.70 16.81 28.36
N VAL A 964 124.75 17.55 28.01
CA VAL A 964 125.98 16.97 27.45
C VAL A 964 126.90 16.47 28.57
N ILE A 965 126.84 15.16 28.84
CA ILE A 965 127.54 14.51 29.96
C ILE A 965 128.99 14.09 29.67
N GLY A 966 129.46 14.14 28.42
CA GLY A 966 130.85 13.81 28.08
C GLY A 966 131.09 13.52 26.60
N ASN A 967 132.34 13.16 26.26
CA ASN A 967 132.75 12.71 24.93
C ASN A 967 132.57 11.19 24.78
N SER A 968 132.15 10.72 23.60
CA SER A 968 132.12 9.28 23.27
C SER A 968 133.53 8.67 23.36
N ARG A 969 133.63 7.53 24.05
CA ARG A 969 134.89 6.79 24.31
C ARG A 969 135.32 5.87 23.17
N LEU A 970 134.41 5.50 22.28
CA LEU A 970 134.69 4.57 21.17
C LEU A 970 135.46 5.28 20.04
N GLY A 971 136.42 4.58 19.46
CA GLY A 971 137.34 5.12 18.46
C GLY A 971 138.11 4.05 17.70
N LEU A 972 139.40 4.27 17.44
CA LEU A 972 140.20 3.41 16.57
C LEU A 972 140.48 2.02 17.18
N SER A 973 140.56 1.92 18.51
CA SER A 973 140.67 0.65 19.24
C SER A 973 139.45 -0.25 19.01
N PHE A 974 138.26 0.33 19.10
CA PHE A 974 136.98 -0.33 18.81
C PHE A 974 136.89 -0.77 17.33
N LEU A 975 137.07 0.16 16.40
CA LEU A 975 136.83 -0.12 14.97
C LEU A 975 137.82 -1.12 14.36
N ASN A 976 139.07 -1.17 14.83
CA ASN A 976 140.06 -2.17 14.37
C ASN A 976 139.69 -3.62 14.76
N GLN A 977 138.63 -3.82 15.55
CA GLN A 977 138.13 -5.14 15.93
C GLN A 977 136.87 -5.54 15.14
N LEU A 978 136.22 -4.58 14.48
CA LEU A 978 135.08 -4.82 13.63
C LEU A 978 135.56 -5.28 12.26
N THR A 979 135.03 -6.40 11.77
CA THR A 979 135.31 -6.90 10.43
C THR A 979 134.13 -6.58 9.52
N PRO A 980 134.27 -5.66 8.54
CA PRO A 980 133.28 -5.50 7.47
C PRO A 980 133.15 -6.83 6.71
N ILE A 981 131.97 -7.43 6.78
CA ILE A 981 131.65 -8.67 6.09
C ILE A 981 130.82 -8.39 4.85
N VAL A 982 130.94 -9.28 3.88
CA VAL A 982 130.01 -9.38 2.76
C VAL A 982 129.32 -10.72 2.86
N TYR A 983 128.00 -10.72 2.91
CA TYR A 983 127.18 -11.91 3.16
C TYR A 983 125.95 -11.92 2.27
N TYR A 984 125.42 -13.12 2.10
CA TYR A 984 124.12 -13.37 1.49
C TYR A 984 123.13 -13.70 2.62
N LYS A 985 121.86 -13.34 2.48
CA LYS A 985 120.85 -13.85 3.41
C LYS A 985 120.71 -15.35 3.18
N LYS A 986 120.79 -16.13 4.27
CA LYS A 986 120.30 -17.51 4.27
C LYS A 986 118.81 -17.54 3.89
N PRO A 987 118.32 -18.58 3.19
CA PRO A 987 116.89 -18.88 3.12
C PRO A 987 116.25 -18.89 4.51
N VAL A 988 114.98 -18.53 4.64
CA VAL A 988 114.27 -18.51 5.94
C VAL A 988 114.24 -19.90 6.58
N GLU A 989 114.20 -20.93 5.75
CA GLU A 989 114.26 -22.35 6.10
C GLU A 989 115.60 -22.77 6.76
N GLU A 990 116.65 -21.95 6.63
CA GLU A 990 117.95 -22.12 7.29
C GLU A 990 118.12 -21.25 8.55
N TRP A 991 117.07 -20.55 9.00
CA TRP A 991 117.08 -19.74 10.22
C TRP A 991 116.68 -20.59 11.44
N PRO A 992 117.06 -20.21 12.67
CA PRO A 992 116.72 -20.98 13.87
C PRO A 992 115.20 -21.17 14.05
N GLU A 993 114.75 -22.41 14.23
CA GLU A 993 113.32 -22.77 14.33
C GLU A 993 112.61 -22.07 15.51
N GLU A 994 113.36 -21.82 16.60
CA GLU A 994 113.01 -20.97 17.75
C GLU A 994 112.55 -19.54 17.40
N TRP A 995 112.72 -19.09 16.15
CA TRP A 995 112.29 -17.78 15.67
C TRP A 995 110.88 -17.75 15.08
N GLY A 996 110.27 -18.90 14.77
CA GLY A 996 108.86 -19.02 14.39
C GLY A 996 108.42 -18.23 13.15
N ILE A 997 109.19 -18.29 12.06
CA ILE A 997 108.89 -17.58 10.80
C ILE A 997 108.61 -18.57 9.66
N ASP A 998 107.50 -18.41 8.95
CA ASP A 998 107.21 -19.12 7.70
C ASP A 998 107.91 -18.43 6.51
N ALA A 999 108.58 -19.22 5.67
CA ALA A 999 109.25 -18.76 4.46
C ALA A 999 108.28 -18.14 3.42
N LYS A 1000 106.99 -18.49 3.45
CA LYS A 1000 105.97 -17.90 2.56
C LYS A 1000 105.64 -16.43 2.84
N GLU A 1001 105.71 -15.99 4.09
CA GLU A 1001 105.43 -14.59 4.45
C GLU A 1001 106.66 -13.68 4.26
N TYR A 1002 107.87 -14.25 4.28
CA TYR A 1002 109.13 -13.50 4.26
C TYR A 1002 110.05 -13.95 3.12
N PRO A 1003 109.74 -13.65 1.84
CA PRO A 1003 110.58 -13.98 0.70
C PRO A 1003 111.94 -13.25 0.78
N THR A 1004 112.96 -13.94 1.29
CA THR A 1004 114.34 -13.43 1.35
C THR A 1004 115.00 -13.50 -0.01
N ASN A 1005 115.42 -12.35 -0.54
CA ASN A 1005 116.38 -12.33 -1.66
C ASN A 1005 117.73 -12.87 -1.17
N VAL A 1006 118.01 -14.14 -1.49
CA VAL A 1006 119.24 -14.85 -1.11
C VAL A 1006 120.41 -14.54 -2.04
N ASP A 1007 120.16 -14.09 -3.28
CA ASP A 1007 121.19 -13.70 -4.25
C ASP A 1007 121.71 -12.27 -4.03
N ALA A 1008 121.03 -11.48 -3.20
CA ALA A 1008 121.45 -10.14 -2.81
C ALA A 1008 122.74 -10.19 -1.98
N ARG A 1009 123.84 -9.71 -2.56
CA ARG A 1009 125.14 -9.56 -1.92
C ARG A 1009 125.15 -8.32 -1.01
N ILE A 1010 125.02 -8.52 0.30
CA ILE A 1010 124.91 -7.45 1.30
C ILE A 1010 126.26 -7.20 1.97
N HIS A 1011 126.60 -5.93 2.19
CA HIS A 1011 127.75 -5.51 3.00
C HIS A 1011 127.26 -5.10 4.39
N GLY A 1012 127.98 -5.44 5.47
CA GLY A 1012 127.57 -5.09 6.84
C GLY A 1012 128.54 -5.58 7.91
N LEU A 1013 128.05 -5.68 9.15
CA LEU A 1013 128.80 -6.16 10.33
C LEU A 1013 128.05 -7.29 11.06
N LYS A 1014 128.76 -8.21 11.70
CA LYS A 1014 128.11 -9.16 12.63
C LYS A 1014 127.79 -8.45 13.95
N ALA A 1015 126.53 -8.46 14.36
CA ALA A 1015 126.10 -7.84 15.62
C ALA A 1015 126.82 -8.43 16.85
N GLN A 1016 127.19 -9.72 16.79
CA GLN A 1016 127.95 -10.42 17.83
C GLN A 1016 129.41 -9.94 17.92
N GLU A 1017 130.04 -9.60 16.78
CA GLU A 1017 131.41 -9.04 16.76
C GLU A 1017 131.41 -7.60 17.27
N VAL A 1018 130.36 -6.83 16.96
CA VAL A 1018 130.12 -5.52 17.56
C VAL A 1018 130.02 -5.63 19.08
N LYS A 1019 129.23 -6.57 19.62
CA LYS A 1019 129.11 -6.79 21.06
C LYS A 1019 130.45 -7.17 21.70
N ALA A 1020 131.18 -8.13 21.11
CA ALA A 1020 132.49 -8.54 21.61
C ALA A 1020 133.52 -7.39 21.62
N ALA A 1021 133.47 -6.49 20.63
CA ALA A 1021 134.31 -5.30 20.60
C ALA A 1021 133.89 -4.26 21.67
N LEU A 1022 132.58 -4.04 21.87
CA LEU A 1022 132.04 -3.15 22.91
C LEU A 1022 132.45 -3.62 24.33
N ASP A 1023 132.31 -4.92 24.60
CA ASP A 1023 132.67 -5.53 25.87
C ASP A 1023 134.16 -5.35 26.19
N LYS A 1024 135.03 -5.45 25.18
CA LYS A 1024 136.49 -5.32 25.34
C LYS A 1024 136.96 -3.87 25.52
N GLU A 1025 136.23 -2.90 24.97
CA GLU A 1025 136.44 -1.47 25.25
C GLU A 1025 135.76 -1.03 26.58
N ASN A 1026 135.03 -1.95 27.22
CA ASN A 1026 134.22 -1.73 28.42
C ASN A 1026 133.23 -0.55 28.24
N VAL A 1027 132.35 -0.70 27.23
CA VAL A 1027 131.28 0.22 26.87
C VAL A 1027 129.99 -0.57 26.65
N ASP A 1028 128.95 -0.29 27.45
CA ASP A 1028 127.66 -0.98 27.48
C ASP A 1028 126.48 -0.10 27.02
N ASP A 1029 126.66 1.23 27.00
CA ASP A 1029 125.65 2.23 26.66
C ASP A 1029 125.53 2.56 25.16
N PHE A 1030 126.35 1.96 24.30
CA PHE A 1030 126.38 2.29 22.87
C PHE A 1030 125.13 1.78 22.13
N ALA A 1031 124.14 2.67 21.99
CA ALA A 1031 122.87 2.42 21.31
C ALA A 1031 122.94 1.98 19.83
N GLY A 1032 124.15 1.92 19.23
CA GLY A 1032 124.40 1.31 17.93
C GLY A 1032 124.34 -0.23 17.92
N TRP A 1033 124.27 -0.87 19.10
CA TRP A 1033 123.96 -2.29 19.26
C TRP A 1033 122.80 -2.47 20.24
N LYS A 1034 121.89 -3.42 19.96
CA LYS A 1034 120.83 -3.87 20.87
C LYS A 1034 120.58 -5.36 20.71
N VAL A 1035 120.01 -5.99 21.74
CA VAL A 1035 119.45 -7.34 21.67
C VAL A 1035 117.94 -7.29 21.82
N ASP A 1036 117.25 -8.12 21.05
CA ASP A 1036 115.81 -8.39 21.18
C ASP A 1036 115.59 -9.37 22.34
N GLU A 1037 115.08 -8.89 23.47
CA GLU A 1037 114.99 -9.65 24.73
C GLU A 1037 114.14 -10.93 24.64
N LYS A 1038 113.22 -11.01 23.66
CA LYS A 1038 112.34 -12.17 23.48
C LYS A 1038 112.89 -13.21 22.52
N THR A 1039 113.63 -12.79 21.49
CA THR A 1039 114.11 -13.68 20.41
C THR A 1039 115.63 -13.88 20.40
N GLY A 1040 116.36 -13.24 21.31
CA GLY A 1040 117.83 -13.25 21.35
C GLY A 1040 118.51 -12.56 20.15
N ARG A 1041 117.74 -12.07 19.17
CA ARG A 1041 118.26 -11.50 17.93
C ARG A 1041 118.97 -10.18 18.21
N GLN A 1042 120.27 -10.16 17.96
CA GLN A 1042 121.07 -8.95 18.05
C GLN A 1042 120.87 -8.10 16.78
N ARG A 1043 120.73 -6.79 16.97
CA ARG A 1043 120.46 -5.79 15.93
C ARG A 1043 121.47 -4.65 16.05
N ILE A 1044 121.89 -4.09 14.93
CA ILE A 1044 122.78 -2.93 14.87
C ILE A 1044 122.05 -1.72 14.26
N SER A 1045 122.41 -0.52 14.72
CA SER A 1045 122.00 0.74 14.10
C SER A 1045 123.23 1.38 13.47
N GLU A 1046 123.41 1.16 12.16
CA GLU A 1046 124.64 1.45 11.43
C GLU A 1046 125.00 2.96 11.46
N ALA A 1047 123.99 3.84 11.48
CA ALA A 1047 124.16 5.28 11.64
C ALA A 1047 124.92 5.67 12.92
N MET A 1048 124.77 4.92 14.02
CA MET A 1048 125.46 5.21 15.28
C MET A 1048 126.98 4.98 15.21
N PHE A 1049 127.47 4.18 14.25
CA PHE A 1049 128.90 3.90 14.08
C PHE A 1049 129.66 5.09 13.47
N VAL A 1050 128.95 6.09 12.91
CA VAL A 1050 129.54 7.34 12.42
C VAL A 1050 130.31 8.06 13.55
N TYR A 1051 129.83 8.04 14.79
CA TYR A 1051 130.52 8.72 15.90
C TYR A 1051 131.86 8.05 16.29
N PRO A 1052 131.95 6.71 16.48
CA PRO A 1052 133.23 5.99 16.55
C PRO A 1052 134.15 6.24 15.34
N ILE A 1053 133.62 6.30 14.12
CA ILE A 1053 134.41 6.56 12.89
C ILE A 1053 135.05 7.95 12.93
N ILE A 1054 134.30 8.98 13.32
CA ILE A 1054 134.81 10.35 13.51
C ILE A 1054 135.95 10.39 14.54
N ASN A 1055 135.85 9.63 15.64
CA ASN A 1055 136.92 9.53 16.63
C ASN A 1055 138.15 8.78 16.08
N ALA A 1056 137.95 7.64 15.43
CA ALA A 1056 139.02 6.83 14.86
C ALA A 1056 139.85 7.58 13.80
N ILE A 1057 139.20 8.41 12.98
CA ILE A 1057 139.87 9.26 11.98
C ILE A 1057 140.76 10.31 12.66
N LYS A 1058 140.30 10.94 13.75
CA LYS A 1058 141.12 11.89 14.55
C LYS A 1058 142.34 11.19 15.16
N GLU A 1059 142.18 9.97 15.68
CA GLU A 1059 143.29 9.18 16.20
C GLU A 1059 144.30 8.76 15.12
N LEU A 1060 143.83 8.41 13.91
CA LEU A 1060 144.67 8.11 12.76
C LEU A 1060 145.49 9.32 12.31
N ASP A 1061 144.88 10.51 12.25
CA ASP A 1061 145.58 11.76 11.93
C ASP A 1061 146.72 12.07 12.93
N VAL A 1062 146.46 11.91 14.23
CA VAL A 1062 147.50 12.05 15.27
C VAL A 1062 148.63 11.03 15.09
N LYS A 1063 148.31 9.78 14.74
CA LYS A 1063 149.31 8.74 14.45
C LYS A 1063 150.09 9.05 13.17
N ALA A 1064 149.44 9.51 12.11
CA ALA A 1064 150.07 9.89 10.84
C ALA A 1064 151.02 11.10 11.00
N LYS A 1065 150.59 12.15 11.70
CA LYS A 1065 151.44 13.31 12.04
C LYS A 1065 152.64 12.92 12.91
N ARG A 1066 152.48 11.95 13.82
CA ARG A 1066 153.59 11.38 14.60
C ARG A 1066 154.55 10.56 13.72
N LEU A 1067 154.02 9.83 12.73
CA LEU A 1067 154.82 9.04 11.78
C LEU A 1067 155.63 9.93 10.82
N ASP A 1068 155.04 10.98 10.26
CA ASP A 1068 155.76 11.99 9.47
C ASP A 1068 156.87 12.67 10.30
N LYS A 1069 156.57 13.05 11.55
CA LYS A 1069 157.57 13.64 12.46
C LYS A 1069 158.73 12.68 12.76
N LEU A 1070 158.47 11.37 12.84
CA LEU A 1070 159.49 10.32 12.96
C LEU A 1070 160.28 10.13 11.65
N TYR A 1071 159.60 10.12 10.50
CA TYR A 1071 160.22 10.00 9.17
C TYR A 1071 161.18 11.16 8.91
N ARG A 1072 160.77 12.41 9.17
CA ARG A 1072 161.64 13.59 9.11
C ARG A 1072 162.83 13.51 10.07
N ALA A 1073 162.64 12.95 11.28
CA ALA A 1073 163.73 12.76 12.24
C ALA A 1073 164.71 11.64 11.83
N LEU A 1074 164.25 10.60 11.14
CA LEU A 1074 165.09 9.54 10.58
C LEU A 1074 165.87 10.04 9.36
N ASN A 1075 165.21 10.77 8.46
CA ASN A 1075 165.85 11.34 7.26
C ASN A 1075 166.92 12.40 7.62
N LYS A 1076 166.78 13.05 8.79
CA LYS A 1076 167.78 13.95 9.42
C LYS A 1076 168.81 13.21 10.31
N LYS A 1077 168.93 11.89 10.14
CA LYS A 1077 170.02 11.03 10.63
C LYS A 1077 170.71 10.22 9.53
N LEU A 1078 170.11 10.16 8.33
CA LEU A 1078 170.74 9.60 7.12
C LEU A 1078 171.44 10.66 6.27
N ASN A 1079 171.19 11.95 6.54
CA ASN A 1079 171.94 13.12 6.08
C ASN A 1079 172.48 13.85 7.31
#